data_AF-A0A7V5FFK9-F1
#
_entry.id   AF-A0A7V5FFK9-F1
#
_cell.length_a   1.000
_cell.length_b   1.000
_cell.length_c   1.000
_cell.angle_alpha   90.00
_cell.angle_beta   90.00
_cell.angle_gamma   90.00
#
_symmetry.space_group_name_H-M   'P 1'
#
loop_
_entity.id
_entity.type
_entity.pdbx_description
1 polymer ?
#
loop_
_entity_poly.entity_id
_entity_poly.type
_entity_poly.pdbx_seq_one_letter_code
_entity_poly.pdbx_strand_id
1 'polypeptide(L)'
;MEHLERLATPKQVEQATLTQRLRVTIRGAVQGVGFRPFVYRVATELGLSGWVSNSSQGVFIEVEGNRRQLELFLQRIRQEKPPRSFIQSLESSFLDPIGYAAFEIRESTATGKKTALILPDIATCPECLQEVLDKADRRYLYPFTNCTNCGPRFSIIEALPYDRSNTTMRNFQMCDECRKEYENPLDRRFHAQPNACPRCGPHLELWNHNGHALAMHHEALLAAADAIRQGAIVALKGLGGFHLIVDARNEEAVLRLRQRKHREEKPLALMFPSLDAVKAVCEVSDLEEQLLLSPESPIVLLRRKSMSGRLSNSDFGIAPSVAPNNPNLGIMLPYTPLHHILMFELRFPIVATSGNLSDEPICTDEYDALERLGKIADLFLVHNRPIARHVDDSIVRVVMGRELVLRRARGYAPLPLPLGRVNAKPYPKEGGSARPFLAVGAHLKNSVAVSSGHEVFISQHIGDLETVQAFNAFKRVVQDMEHLYELQPSLVACDAHPDYLSTQFAEQHGLPLIRVQHHEAHILSCMAENELEGRVLGVSWDGTGYGLDGTIWGGEFLLTEWDSSDNEDRDAEPPEKKVVKVFSTSSRIAHLRPFMLPGGERAIKEPRRTAIGVLYEVFSDELFHSKRVSDASDIARVLPLRAFSTHELDVLQIMLKKKLNAPVTSSAGRLFDAVAAIVGLRQEIKYEGQAAMELEFALDGVSTEETY
;
A
#
# COMPACT_ATOMS: atom_id res chain seq x y z
N MET A 1 -56.49 -44.79 -0.64
CA MET A 1 -55.37 -45.63 -1.13
C MET A 1 -54.11 -44.80 -0.97
N GLU A 2 -53.62 -44.63 0.26
CA GLU A 2 -52.76 -45.58 0.98
C GLU A 2 -51.44 -45.82 0.26
N HIS A 3 -50.36 -45.67 1.02
CA HIS A 3 -48.94 -45.82 0.67
C HIS A 3 -48.25 -44.59 0.08
N LEU A 4 -47.83 -43.70 0.98
CA LEU A 4 -46.46 -43.15 1.04
C LEU A 4 -46.22 -42.23 2.26
N GLU A 5 -47.08 -42.24 3.25
CA GLU A 5 -46.72 -41.84 4.62
C GLU A 5 -46.08 -43.02 5.35
N ARG A 6 -44.99 -42.74 6.08
CA ARG A 6 -44.20 -43.59 7.00
C ARG A 6 -42.90 -44.11 6.42
N LEU A 7 -41.85 -43.31 6.60
CA LEU A 7 -40.54 -43.73 7.15
C LEU A 7 -39.79 -42.49 7.66
N ALA A 8 -40.40 -41.76 8.61
CA ALA A 8 -39.67 -40.93 9.55
C ALA A 8 -39.91 -41.53 10.94
N THR A 9 -38.84 -41.89 11.64
CA THR A 9 -38.95 -42.52 12.97
C THR A 9 -39.37 -41.48 14.02
N PRO A 10 -40.07 -41.86 15.11
CA PRO A 10 -40.52 -40.93 16.15
C PRO A 10 -39.38 -40.07 16.75
N LYS A 11 -38.15 -40.59 16.79
CA LYS A 11 -36.95 -39.86 17.21
C LYS A 11 -36.56 -38.67 16.29
N GLN A 12 -36.91 -38.71 15.00
CA GLN A 12 -36.59 -37.64 14.05
C GLN A 12 -37.58 -36.47 14.10
N VAL A 13 -38.79 -36.71 14.62
CA VAL A 13 -39.78 -35.64 14.86
C VAL A 13 -39.56 -35.01 16.24
N GLU A 14 -39.13 -35.79 17.24
CA GLU A 14 -38.81 -35.30 18.60
C GLU A 14 -37.54 -34.42 18.65
N GLN A 15 -36.56 -34.68 17.76
CA GLN A 15 -35.38 -33.81 17.58
C GLN A 15 -35.67 -32.48 16.87
N ALA A 16 -36.82 -32.34 16.19
CA ALA A 16 -37.18 -31.12 15.44
C ALA A 16 -37.76 -30.01 16.33
N THR A 17 -38.15 -30.32 17.57
CA THR A 17 -38.80 -29.39 18.53
C THR A 17 -37.92 -28.98 19.71
N LEU A 18 -36.72 -29.55 19.85
CA LEU A 18 -35.79 -29.15 20.91
C LEU A 18 -35.07 -27.86 20.48
N THR A 19 -35.39 -26.76 21.16
CA THR A 19 -34.62 -25.52 21.07
C THR A 19 -33.20 -25.81 21.54
N GLN A 20 -32.22 -25.47 20.70
CA GLN A 20 -30.81 -25.54 21.03
C GLN A 20 -30.23 -24.14 20.98
N ARG A 21 -29.12 -23.92 21.69
CA ARG A 21 -28.31 -22.74 21.51
C ARG A 21 -27.11 -23.09 20.66
N LEU A 22 -26.77 -22.22 19.74
CA LEU A 22 -25.59 -22.30 18.90
C LEU A 22 -24.69 -21.13 19.26
N ARG A 23 -23.48 -21.41 19.71
CA ARG A 23 -22.42 -20.42 19.81
C ARG A 23 -21.59 -20.47 18.54
N VAL A 24 -21.37 -19.33 17.90
CA VAL A 24 -20.52 -19.18 16.73
C VAL A 24 -19.45 -18.13 17.00
N THR A 25 -18.20 -18.49 16.73
CA THR A 25 -17.05 -17.59 16.79
C THR A 25 -16.51 -17.44 15.37
N ILE A 26 -16.48 -16.22 14.87
CA ILE A 26 -16.03 -15.91 13.51
C ILE A 26 -14.77 -15.03 13.60
N ARG A 27 -13.69 -15.48 12.99
CA ARG A 27 -12.41 -14.75 12.90
C ARG A 27 -12.11 -14.36 11.46
N GLY A 28 -11.37 -13.27 11.27
CA GLY A 28 -10.98 -12.70 9.98
C GLY A 28 -11.35 -11.23 9.85
N ALA A 29 -11.49 -10.76 8.60
CA ALA A 29 -11.88 -9.38 8.26
C ALA A 29 -13.39 -9.23 8.35
N VAL A 30 -13.91 -9.32 9.58
CA VAL A 30 -15.34 -9.35 9.88
C VAL A 30 -15.80 -8.17 10.74
N GLN A 31 -14.90 -7.24 11.08
CA GLN A 31 -15.26 -5.99 11.75
C GLN A 31 -15.22 -4.81 10.79
N GLY A 32 -16.11 -3.85 10.97
CA GLY A 32 -16.20 -2.67 10.10
C GLY A 32 -16.69 -2.92 8.67
N VAL A 33 -17.15 -4.14 8.38
CA VAL A 33 -17.74 -4.60 7.10
C VAL A 33 -19.27 -4.70 7.12
N GLY A 34 -19.93 -4.26 8.20
CA GLY A 34 -21.38 -4.49 8.38
C GLY A 34 -21.75 -5.92 8.78
N PHE A 35 -20.83 -6.68 9.39
CA PHE A 35 -21.09 -8.07 9.77
C PHE A 35 -22.13 -8.21 10.90
N ARG A 36 -22.06 -7.38 11.95
CA ARG A 36 -23.08 -7.35 13.03
C ARG A 36 -24.49 -7.08 12.46
N PRO A 37 -24.70 -6.04 11.61
CA PRO A 37 -25.93 -5.85 10.82
C PRO A 37 -26.40 -7.08 10.06
N PHE A 38 -25.49 -7.70 9.31
CA PHE A 38 -25.79 -8.88 8.50
C PHE A 38 -26.29 -10.05 9.37
N VAL A 39 -25.57 -10.36 10.44
CA VAL A 39 -25.93 -11.44 11.37
C VAL A 39 -27.29 -11.19 12.01
N TYR A 40 -27.54 -9.96 12.46
CA TYR A 40 -28.83 -9.57 13.01
C TYR A 40 -29.97 -9.82 12.00
N ARG A 41 -29.82 -9.32 10.77
CA ARG A 41 -30.82 -9.48 9.71
C ARG A 41 -31.13 -10.97 9.45
N VAL A 42 -30.08 -11.79 9.26
CA VAL A 42 -30.25 -13.23 8.99
C VAL A 42 -30.91 -13.94 10.17
N ALA A 43 -30.55 -13.59 11.42
CA ALA A 43 -31.17 -14.18 12.60
C ALA A 43 -32.66 -13.83 12.70
N THR A 44 -33.02 -12.56 12.50
CA THR A 44 -34.41 -12.09 12.57
C THR A 44 -35.26 -12.68 11.45
N GLU A 45 -34.76 -12.76 10.21
CA GLU A 45 -35.47 -13.38 9.08
C GLU A 45 -35.76 -14.87 9.32
N LEU A 46 -34.89 -15.56 10.05
CA LEU A 46 -35.07 -16.97 10.40
C LEU A 46 -35.90 -17.19 11.68
N GLY A 47 -36.35 -16.11 12.35
CA GLY A 47 -37.12 -16.19 13.59
C GLY A 47 -36.29 -16.73 14.78
N LEU A 48 -34.99 -16.46 14.78
CA LEU A 48 -34.06 -16.88 15.84
C LEU A 48 -33.89 -15.80 16.91
N SER A 49 -33.61 -16.21 18.15
CA SER A 49 -33.33 -15.30 19.28
C SER A 49 -31.88 -15.43 19.72
N GLY A 50 -31.26 -14.39 20.28
CA GLY A 50 -29.83 -14.45 20.59
C GLY A 50 -29.14 -13.10 20.62
N TRP A 51 -27.84 -13.08 20.31
CA TRP A 51 -27.08 -11.85 20.19
C TRP A 51 -25.84 -11.98 19.32
N VAL A 52 -25.34 -10.85 18.85
CA VAL A 52 -24.03 -10.70 18.20
C VAL A 52 -23.24 -9.55 18.83
N SER A 53 -21.93 -9.73 19.01
CA SER A 53 -21.03 -8.70 19.53
C SER A 53 -19.66 -8.77 18.84
N ASN A 54 -18.99 -7.61 18.73
CA ASN A 54 -17.59 -7.57 18.35
C ASN A 54 -16.72 -7.79 19.59
N SER A 55 -15.58 -8.46 19.43
CA SER A 55 -14.54 -8.48 20.45
C SER A 55 -13.17 -8.23 19.85
N SER A 56 -12.12 -8.21 20.65
CA SER A 56 -10.74 -8.15 20.15
C SER A 56 -10.37 -9.30 19.20
N GLN A 57 -11.07 -10.45 19.25
CA GLN A 57 -10.75 -11.65 18.46
C GLN A 57 -11.53 -11.79 17.14
N GLY A 58 -12.65 -11.08 16.98
CA GLY A 58 -13.55 -11.29 15.85
C GLY A 58 -15.00 -10.95 16.17
N VAL A 59 -15.94 -11.72 15.63
CA VAL A 59 -17.38 -11.59 15.88
C VAL A 59 -17.87 -12.82 16.63
N PHE A 60 -18.58 -12.59 17.74
CA PHE A 60 -19.16 -13.62 18.59
C PHE A 60 -20.68 -13.58 18.47
N ILE A 61 -21.27 -14.75 18.30
CA ILE A 61 -22.71 -14.93 18.11
C ILE A 61 -23.19 -16.02 19.05
N GLU A 62 -24.28 -15.79 19.76
CA GLU A 62 -25.09 -16.86 20.32
C GLU A 62 -26.49 -16.75 19.78
N VAL A 63 -27.05 -17.88 19.33
CA VAL A 63 -28.35 -17.90 18.68
C VAL A 63 -29.11 -19.16 19.07
N GLU A 64 -30.40 -19.02 19.36
CA GLU A 64 -31.30 -20.07 19.81
C GLU A 64 -32.42 -20.28 18.81
N GLY A 65 -32.74 -21.55 18.58
CA GLY A 65 -33.79 -21.97 17.67
C GLY A 65 -33.82 -23.48 17.52
N ASN A 66 -34.66 -23.97 16.61
CA ASN A 66 -34.62 -25.40 16.29
C ASN A 66 -33.37 -25.73 15.47
N ARG A 67 -32.94 -27.00 15.52
CA ARG A 67 -31.74 -27.50 14.86
C ARG A 67 -31.63 -27.09 13.38
N ARG A 68 -32.74 -27.20 12.64
CA ARG A 68 -32.77 -26.91 11.19
C ARG A 68 -32.57 -25.42 10.90
N GLN A 69 -33.18 -24.53 11.70
CA GLN A 69 -32.99 -23.09 11.56
C GLN A 69 -31.55 -22.68 11.89
N LEU A 70 -30.94 -23.29 12.91
CA LEU A 70 -29.55 -23.03 13.30
C LEU A 70 -28.55 -23.47 12.22
N GLU A 71 -28.77 -24.62 11.59
CA GLU A 71 -27.97 -25.09 10.46
C GLU A 71 -28.13 -24.18 9.22
N LEU A 72 -29.37 -23.77 8.91
CA LEU A 72 -29.64 -22.81 7.84
C LEU A 72 -28.99 -21.46 8.11
N PHE A 73 -29.01 -20.99 9.34
CA PHE A 73 -28.33 -19.75 9.76
C PHE A 73 -26.83 -19.80 9.49
N LEU A 74 -26.15 -20.90 9.85
CA LEU A 74 -24.73 -21.10 9.54
C LEU A 74 -24.46 -21.11 8.04
N GLN A 75 -25.32 -21.75 7.25
CA GLN A 75 -25.19 -21.80 5.80
C GLN A 75 -25.32 -20.39 5.19
N ARG A 76 -26.35 -19.62 5.59
CA ARG A 76 -26.56 -18.25 5.12
C ARG A 76 -25.40 -17.33 5.52
N ILE A 77 -24.86 -17.48 6.73
CA ILE A 77 -23.65 -16.73 7.15
C ILE A 77 -22.49 -16.96 6.18
N ARG A 78 -22.30 -18.18 5.67
CA ARG A 78 -21.20 -18.49 4.74
C ARG A 78 -21.47 -17.98 3.32
N GLN A 79 -22.72 -18.05 2.85
CA GLN A 79 -23.09 -17.76 1.46
C GLN A 79 -23.41 -16.29 1.21
N GLU A 80 -24.07 -15.62 2.17
CA GLU A 80 -24.59 -14.26 2.02
C GLU A 80 -23.75 -13.21 2.76
N LYS A 81 -22.55 -13.60 3.24
CA LYS A 81 -21.65 -12.71 4.00
C LYS A 81 -21.46 -11.36 3.30
N PRO A 82 -21.27 -10.26 4.05
CA PRO A 82 -21.01 -8.96 3.46
C PRO A 82 -19.89 -9.06 2.41
N PRO A 83 -20.00 -8.37 1.26
CA PRO A 83 -19.09 -8.58 0.13
C PRO A 83 -17.63 -8.32 0.49
N ARG A 84 -17.39 -7.44 1.46
CA ARG A 84 -16.05 -7.04 1.92
C ARG A 84 -15.58 -7.78 3.16
N SER A 85 -16.34 -8.78 3.60
CA SER A 85 -15.95 -9.63 4.72
C SER A 85 -15.12 -10.83 4.26
N PHE A 86 -14.07 -11.14 5.00
CA PHE A 86 -13.30 -12.37 4.83
C PHE A 86 -13.36 -13.18 6.12
N ILE A 87 -13.97 -14.36 6.04
CA ILE A 87 -14.06 -15.29 7.16
C ILE A 87 -12.88 -16.26 7.04
N GLN A 88 -11.93 -16.16 7.96
CA GLN A 88 -10.78 -17.05 8.05
C GLN A 88 -11.14 -18.34 8.80
N SER A 89 -11.83 -18.21 9.93
CA SER A 89 -12.36 -19.35 10.65
C SER A 89 -13.78 -19.08 11.15
N LEU A 90 -14.59 -20.13 11.14
CA LEU A 90 -15.93 -20.14 11.72
C LEU A 90 -16.04 -21.40 12.56
N GLU A 91 -15.95 -21.22 13.87
CA GLU A 91 -16.12 -22.28 14.85
C GLU A 91 -17.54 -22.21 15.40
N SER A 92 -18.22 -23.34 15.48
CA SER A 92 -19.60 -23.39 15.98
C SER A 92 -19.79 -24.57 16.93
N SER A 93 -20.42 -24.34 18.07
CA SER A 93 -20.78 -25.39 19.03
C SER A 93 -22.22 -25.27 19.48
N PHE A 94 -22.88 -26.42 19.62
CA PHE A 94 -24.23 -26.49 20.16
C PHE A 94 -24.16 -26.62 21.68
N LEU A 95 -25.01 -25.85 22.36
CA LEU A 95 -25.10 -25.68 23.79
C LEU A 95 -26.57 -25.76 24.23
N ASP A 96 -26.78 -25.91 25.53
CA ASP A 96 -28.12 -25.87 26.10
C ASP A 96 -28.73 -24.46 25.97
N PRO A 97 -30.04 -24.36 25.67
CA PRO A 97 -30.75 -23.08 25.58
C PRO A 97 -30.84 -22.40 26.94
N ILE A 98 -30.75 -21.08 26.93
CA ILE A 98 -30.94 -20.17 28.06
C ILE A 98 -32.30 -19.47 27.99
N GLY A 99 -32.91 -19.37 26.80
CA GLY A 99 -34.24 -18.79 26.61
C GLY A 99 -34.20 -17.32 26.23
N TYR A 100 -33.48 -16.97 25.16
CA TYR A 100 -33.45 -15.60 24.65
C TYR A 100 -34.81 -15.17 24.10
N ALA A 101 -35.25 -13.97 24.49
CA ALA A 101 -36.54 -13.43 24.06
C ALA A 101 -36.50 -12.84 22.63
N ALA A 102 -35.37 -12.26 22.23
CA ALA A 102 -35.16 -11.64 20.93
C ALA A 102 -33.69 -11.77 20.49
N PHE A 103 -33.38 -11.39 19.26
CA PHE A 103 -32.00 -11.26 18.78
C PHE A 103 -31.52 -9.81 18.92
N GLU A 104 -30.33 -9.60 19.50
CA GLU A 104 -29.81 -8.27 19.83
C GLU A 104 -28.35 -8.06 19.37
N ILE A 105 -27.99 -6.82 18.99
CA ILE A 105 -26.57 -6.46 18.86
C ILE A 105 -26.10 -5.91 20.19
N ARG A 106 -25.18 -6.62 20.83
CA ARG A 106 -24.63 -6.21 22.13
C ARG A 106 -23.41 -5.31 21.95
N GLU A 107 -23.11 -4.55 23.00
CA GLU A 107 -21.89 -3.76 23.10
C GLU A 107 -20.65 -4.66 22.92
N SER A 108 -19.62 -4.08 22.31
CA SER A 108 -18.37 -4.79 22.03
C SER A 108 -17.65 -5.11 23.34
N THR A 109 -17.11 -6.32 23.48
CA THR A 109 -16.33 -6.72 24.65
C THR A 109 -14.82 -6.61 24.36
N ALA A 110 -14.08 -5.92 25.22
CA ALA A 110 -12.62 -5.76 25.08
C ALA A 110 -11.81 -6.97 25.59
N THR A 111 -12.43 -8.13 25.80
CA THR A 111 -11.80 -9.29 26.46
C THR A 111 -11.14 -10.24 25.46
N GLY A 112 -9.83 -10.48 25.60
CA GLY A 112 -9.05 -11.45 24.81
C GLY A 112 -7.97 -10.80 23.93
N LYS A 113 -7.08 -11.62 23.32
CA LYS A 113 -6.05 -11.13 22.38
C LYS A 113 -6.66 -10.41 21.17
N LYS A 114 -6.09 -9.26 20.75
CA LYS A 114 -6.48 -8.55 19.53
C LYS A 114 -6.02 -9.28 18.26
N THR A 115 -6.91 -10.09 17.69
CA THR A 115 -6.69 -10.81 16.42
C THR A 115 -7.69 -10.39 15.34
N ALA A 116 -8.54 -9.41 15.59
CA ALA A 116 -9.47 -8.89 14.58
C ALA A 116 -8.71 -8.15 13.48
N LEU A 117 -8.99 -8.48 12.22
CA LEU A 117 -8.34 -7.84 11.08
C LEU A 117 -8.90 -6.43 10.88
N ILE A 118 -7.99 -5.45 10.82
CA ILE A 118 -8.33 -4.08 10.47
C ILE A 118 -8.46 -3.98 8.96
N LEU A 119 -9.61 -3.53 8.49
CA LEU A 119 -9.81 -3.28 7.07
C LEU A 119 -9.01 -2.07 6.59
N PRO A 120 -8.55 -2.10 5.33
CA PRO A 120 -8.00 -0.93 4.69
C PRO A 120 -9.08 0.13 4.47
N ASP A 121 -8.65 1.36 4.19
CA ASP A 121 -9.54 2.41 3.72
C ASP A 121 -10.05 2.09 2.32
N ILE A 122 -11.36 2.26 2.08
CA ILE A 122 -11.97 1.86 0.81
C ILE A 122 -12.75 3.00 0.16
N ALA A 123 -12.72 3.04 -1.18
CA ALA A 123 -13.47 3.98 -1.99
C ALA A 123 -14.99 3.95 -1.74
N THR A 124 -15.62 5.09 -2.05
CA THR A 124 -17.06 5.32 -1.96
C THR A 124 -17.83 4.30 -2.79
N CYS A 125 -18.79 3.59 -2.18
CA CYS A 125 -19.60 2.64 -2.94
C CYS A 125 -20.61 3.35 -3.86
N PRO A 126 -21.10 2.69 -4.93
CA PRO A 126 -22.03 3.29 -5.88
C PRO A 126 -23.29 3.88 -5.24
N GLU A 127 -23.82 3.24 -4.20
CA GLU A 127 -25.05 3.67 -3.54
C GLU A 127 -24.84 4.93 -2.68
N CYS A 128 -23.65 5.11 -2.10
CA CYS A 128 -23.27 6.36 -1.43
C CYS A 128 -23.01 7.47 -2.43
N LEU A 129 -22.39 7.14 -3.57
CA LEU A 129 -22.16 8.12 -4.64
C LEU A 129 -23.48 8.65 -5.22
N GLN A 130 -24.48 7.79 -5.42
CA GLN A 130 -25.81 8.19 -5.86
C GLN A 130 -26.45 9.21 -4.91
N GLU A 131 -26.43 8.95 -3.59
CA GLU A 131 -26.97 9.90 -2.61
C GLU A 131 -26.22 11.24 -2.58
N VAL A 132 -24.89 11.20 -2.71
CA VAL A 132 -24.07 12.43 -2.73
C VAL A 132 -24.43 13.32 -3.93
N LEU A 133 -24.89 12.73 -5.04
CA LEU A 133 -25.25 13.44 -6.25
C LEU A 133 -26.77 13.67 -6.40
N ASP A 134 -27.59 13.12 -5.51
CA ASP A 134 -29.05 13.28 -5.53
C ASP A 134 -29.48 14.52 -4.73
N LYS A 135 -30.08 15.50 -5.43
CA LYS A 135 -30.58 16.76 -4.85
C LYS A 135 -31.67 16.55 -3.79
N ALA A 136 -32.38 15.43 -3.82
CA ALA A 136 -33.42 15.12 -2.86
C ALA A 136 -32.86 14.49 -1.58
N ASP A 137 -31.62 13.97 -1.60
CA ASP A 137 -31.02 13.34 -0.43
C ASP A 137 -30.49 14.38 0.57
N ARG A 138 -30.62 14.08 1.86
CA ARG A 138 -30.11 14.94 2.95
C ARG A 138 -28.59 15.07 2.98
N ARG A 139 -27.88 14.20 2.26
CA ARG A 139 -26.42 14.18 2.08
C ARG A 139 -25.99 14.66 0.69
N TYR A 140 -26.87 15.33 -0.06
CA TYR A 140 -26.51 15.98 -1.31
C TYR A 140 -25.26 16.86 -1.12
N LEU A 141 -24.24 16.60 -1.95
CA LEU A 141 -22.93 17.25 -1.93
C LEU A 141 -22.22 17.23 -0.56
N TYR A 142 -22.49 16.21 0.28
CA TYR A 142 -21.80 16.04 1.55
C TYR A 142 -20.47 15.26 1.39
N PRO A 143 -19.31 15.86 1.68
CA PRO A 143 -18.00 15.31 1.33
C PRO A 143 -17.51 14.15 2.21
N PHE A 144 -18.25 13.79 3.26
CA PHE A 144 -17.88 12.73 4.21
C PHE A 144 -18.86 11.55 4.24
N THR A 145 -19.79 11.49 3.28
CA THR A 145 -20.76 10.40 3.15
C THR A 145 -20.10 9.03 3.10
N ASN A 146 -20.56 8.11 3.93
CA ASN A 146 -20.14 6.72 3.94
C ASN A 146 -21.26 5.80 4.43
N CYS A 147 -21.03 4.49 4.35
CA CYS A 147 -21.86 3.44 4.91
C CYS A 147 -20.97 2.32 5.49
N THR A 148 -21.56 1.22 5.97
CA THR A 148 -20.78 0.07 6.46
C THR A 148 -19.88 -0.54 5.39
N ASN A 149 -20.25 -0.35 4.12
CA ASN A 149 -19.58 -0.91 2.97
C ASN A 149 -18.62 0.07 2.29
N CYS A 150 -18.27 1.24 2.84
CA CYS A 150 -17.27 2.13 2.23
C CYS A 150 -16.67 3.15 3.20
N GLY A 151 -15.70 3.92 2.72
CA GLY A 151 -15.13 5.05 3.44
C GLY A 151 -13.93 4.68 4.32
N PRO A 152 -13.49 5.61 5.19
CA PRO A 152 -12.28 5.44 5.97
C PRO A 152 -12.42 4.35 7.03
N ARG A 153 -11.34 3.63 7.27
CA ARG A 153 -11.14 2.59 8.28
C ARG A 153 -9.77 2.79 8.91
N PHE A 154 -8.73 2.18 8.35
CA PHE A 154 -7.37 2.21 8.87
C PHE A 154 -6.83 3.62 9.15
N SER A 155 -7.17 4.62 8.33
CA SER A 155 -6.77 6.03 8.52
C SER A 155 -7.39 6.74 9.74
N ILE A 156 -8.49 6.21 10.29
CA ILE A 156 -9.26 6.86 11.38
C ILE A 156 -9.39 6.01 12.64
N ILE A 157 -8.98 4.75 12.61
CA ILE A 157 -9.01 3.84 13.77
C ILE A 157 -7.81 4.18 14.66
N GLU A 158 -8.09 4.40 15.95
CA GLU A 158 -7.06 4.66 16.96
C GLU A 158 -6.84 3.44 17.87
N ALA A 159 -7.89 2.64 18.08
CA ALA A 159 -7.82 1.41 18.86
C ALA A 159 -8.90 0.40 18.43
N LEU A 160 -8.64 -0.88 18.72
CA LEU A 160 -9.64 -1.95 18.68
C LEU A 160 -10.28 -2.17 20.07
N PRO A 161 -11.57 -2.58 20.15
CA PRO A 161 -12.47 -2.96 19.05
C PRO A 161 -12.95 -1.78 18.20
N TYR A 162 -13.36 -2.05 16.95
CA TYR A 162 -13.82 -1.02 16.01
C TYR A 162 -15.20 -0.47 16.38
N ASP A 163 -15.20 0.60 17.18
CA ASP A 163 -16.36 1.40 17.52
C ASP A 163 -16.03 2.90 17.44
N ARG A 164 -17.06 3.75 17.26
CA ARG A 164 -16.92 5.18 17.00
C ARG A 164 -16.04 5.91 18.04
N SER A 165 -16.12 5.51 19.30
CA SER A 165 -15.33 6.08 20.40
C SER A 165 -13.82 5.88 20.22
N ASN A 166 -13.42 4.83 19.52
CA ASN A 166 -12.02 4.46 19.26
C ASN A 166 -11.57 4.90 17.85
N THR A 167 -12.22 5.95 17.32
CA THR A 167 -11.89 6.54 16.02
C THR A 167 -11.81 8.05 16.12
N THR A 168 -11.27 8.70 15.09
CA THR A 168 -11.28 10.17 14.97
C THR A 168 -12.70 10.75 14.85
N MET A 169 -13.73 9.91 14.67
CA MET A 169 -15.14 10.32 14.66
C MET A 169 -15.73 10.51 16.07
N ARG A 170 -14.99 10.19 17.15
CA ARG A 170 -15.44 10.36 18.54
C ARG A 170 -15.82 11.81 18.89
N ASN A 171 -15.21 12.78 18.21
CA ASN A 171 -15.44 14.21 18.42
C ASN A 171 -16.74 14.71 17.78
N PHE A 172 -17.44 13.87 17.01
CA PHE A 172 -18.65 14.23 16.27
C PHE A 172 -19.85 13.45 16.84
N GLN A 173 -20.71 14.11 17.61
CA GLN A 173 -21.92 13.48 18.15
C GLN A 173 -22.97 13.31 17.03
N MET A 174 -23.54 12.11 16.87
CA MET A 174 -24.58 11.89 15.87
C MET A 174 -25.85 12.68 16.20
N CYS A 175 -26.41 13.37 15.22
CA CYS A 175 -27.77 13.93 15.31
C CYS A 175 -28.83 12.81 15.30
N ASP A 176 -30.06 13.13 15.68
CA ASP A 176 -31.17 12.18 15.80
C ASP A 176 -31.43 11.38 14.52
N GLU A 177 -31.32 12.00 13.35
CA GLU A 177 -31.52 11.30 12.07
C GLU A 177 -30.39 10.29 11.78
N CYS A 178 -29.12 10.68 12.01
CA CYS A 178 -28.00 9.75 11.86
C CYS A 178 -28.06 8.62 12.89
N ARG A 179 -28.54 8.91 14.11
CA ARG A 179 -28.77 7.91 15.15
C ARG A 179 -29.86 6.92 14.75
N LYS A 180 -30.99 7.40 14.21
CA LYS A 180 -32.06 6.55 13.68
C LYS A 180 -31.55 5.57 12.62
N GLU A 181 -30.76 6.03 11.66
CA GLU A 181 -30.13 5.14 10.67
C GLU A 181 -29.11 4.19 11.31
N TYR A 182 -28.32 4.68 12.28
CA TYR A 182 -27.30 3.88 12.96
C TYR A 182 -27.89 2.75 13.81
N GLU A 183 -29.07 2.95 14.37
CA GLU A 183 -29.81 2.01 15.23
C GLU A 183 -30.83 1.17 14.44
N ASN A 184 -31.18 1.55 13.20
CA ASN A 184 -32.16 0.82 12.37
C ASN A 184 -31.50 -0.34 11.60
N PRO A 185 -31.84 -1.60 11.88
CA PRO A 185 -31.23 -2.76 11.23
C PRO A 185 -31.50 -2.90 9.73
N LEU A 186 -32.54 -2.23 9.23
CA LEU A 186 -32.90 -2.23 7.80
C LEU A 186 -32.15 -1.13 7.02
N ASP A 187 -31.45 -0.23 7.70
CA ASP A 187 -30.68 0.82 7.08
C ASP A 187 -29.25 0.35 6.73
N ARG A 188 -28.73 0.77 5.59
CA ARG A 188 -27.35 0.47 5.16
C ARG A 188 -26.28 1.09 6.05
N ARG A 189 -26.65 2.05 6.90
CA ARG A 189 -25.80 2.73 7.88
C ARG A 189 -25.95 2.17 9.28
N PHE A 190 -26.68 1.07 9.44
CA PHE A 190 -26.76 0.35 10.70
C PHE A 190 -25.36 0.00 11.21
N HIS A 191 -24.99 0.48 12.39
CA HIS A 191 -23.65 0.35 12.96
C HIS A 191 -22.48 0.84 12.08
N ALA A 192 -22.72 1.76 11.12
CA ALA A 192 -21.66 2.46 10.41
C ALA A 192 -20.97 3.45 11.38
N GLN A 193 -19.83 3.05 11.93
CA GLN A 193 -19.09 3.83 12.93
C GLN A 193 -18.76 5.27 12.47
N PRO A 194 -18.40 5.52 11.19
CA PRO A 194 -18.13 6.86 10.69
C PRO A 194 -19.38 7.56 10.11
N ASN A 195 -20.61 7.10 10.40
CA ASN A 195 -21.82 7.74 9.92
C ASN A 195 -21.89 9.21 10.35
N ALA A 196 -22.27 10.07 9.41
CA ALA A 196 -22.40 11.50 9.60
C ALA A 196 -23.28 12.13 8.50
N CYS A 197 -23.64 13.41 8.71
CA CYS A 197 -24.35 14.26 7.75
C CYS A 197 -23.89 15.72 7.92
N PRO A 198 -24.32 16.67 7.07
CA PRO A 198 -23.93 18.08 7.17
C PRO A 198 -24.21 18.74 8.53
N ARG A 199 -25.16 18.23 9.32
CA ARG A 199 -25.52 18.80 10.63
C ARG A 199 -24.59 18.40 11.77
N CYS A 200 -24.05 17.18 11.73
CA CYS A 200 -23.39 16.58 12.89
C CYS A 200 -21.98 16.06 12.60
N GLY A 201 -21.57 16.10 11.34
CA GLY A 201 -20.29 15.57 10.90
C GLY A 201 -19.26 16.64 10.63
N PRO A 202 -18.11 16.21 10.06
CA PRO A 202 -17.06 17.12 9.63
C PRO A 202 -17.54 18.07 8.53
N HIS A 203 -16.84 19.21 8.41
CA HIS A 203 -17.06 20.22 7.38
C HIS A 203 -15.75 20.66 6.71
N LEU A 204 -15.86 21.28 5.54
CA LEU A 204 -14.74 21.83 4.78
C LEU A 204 -14.47 23.28 5.15
N GLU A 205 -13.22 23.69 5.06
CA GLU A 205 -12.79 25.08 5.11
C GLU A 205 -11.72 25.32 4.03
N LEU A 206 -11.77 26.48 3.39
CA LEU A 206 -10.72 26.92 2.46
C LEU A 206 -9.87 27.97 3.15
N TRP A 207 -8.61 27.68 3.42
CA TRP A 207 -7.68 28.59 4.07
C TRP A 207 -6.74 29.25 3.07
N ASN A 208 -6.31 30.47 3.40
CA ASN A 208 -5.18 31.12 2.73
C ASN A 208 -3.83 30.65 3.30
N HIS A 209 -2.73 31.21 2.78
CA HIS A 209 -1.36 30.90 3.22
C HIS A 209 -1.06 31.26 4.69
N ASN A 210 -1.90 32.05 5.36
CA ASN A 210 -1.78 32.39 6.77
C ASN A 210 -2.66 31.52 7.68
N GLY A 211 -3.38 30.54 7.12
CA GLY A 211 -4.29 29.68 7.88
C GLY A 211 -5.64 30.32 8.21
N HIS A 212 -5.98 31.47 7.62
CA HIS A 212 -7.30 32.07 7.82
C HIS A 212 -8.33 31.49 6.84
N ALA A 213 -9.49 31.10 7.37
CA ALA A 213 -10.61 30.61 6.57
C ALA A 213 -11.20 31.73 5.70
N LEU A 214 -11.20 31.50 4.39
CA LEU A 214 -11.80 32.35 3.35
C LEU A 214 -13.24 31.95 3.06
N ALA A 215 -13.55 30.66 3.15
CA ALA A 215 -14.86 30.09 2.89
C ALA A 215 -15.04 28.79 3.69
N MET A 216 -16.29 28.37 3.91
CA MET A 216 -16.63 27.16 4.66
C MET A 216 -17.66 26.30 3.91
N HIS A 217 -17.80 25.05 4.31
CA HIS A 217 -18.76 24.09 3.78
C HIS A 217 -18.68 23.95 2.24
N HIS A 218 -19.81 24.03 1.54
CA HIS A 218 -19.83 23.86 0.08
C HIS A 218 -19.17 25.03 -0.66
N GLU A 219 -19.25 26.25 -0.13
CA GLU A 219 -18.58 27.42 -0.71
C GLU A 219 -17.06 27.26 -0.74
N ALA A 220 -16.48 26.61 0.29
CA ALA A 220 -15.06 26.29 0.32
C ALA A 220 -14.63 25.40 -0.87
N LEU A 221 -15.46 24.41 -1.22
CA LEU A 221 -15.20 23.53 -2.35
C LEU A 221 -15.31 24.27 -3.69
N LEU A 222 -16.33 25.10 -3.85
CA LEU A 222 -16.53 25.89 -5.07
C LEU A 222 -15.37 26.88 -5.27
N ALA A 223 -14.97 27.59 -4.23
CA ALA A 223 -13.85 28.53 -4.28
C ALA A 223 -12.51 27.80 -4.56
N ALA A 224 -12.30 26.60 -4.02
CA ALA A 224 -11.14 25.78 -4.35
C ALA A 224 -11.16 25.33 -5.83
N ALA A 225 -12.32 24.91 -6.34
CA ALA A 225 -12.48 24.53 -7.75
C ALA A 225 -12.21 25.71 -8.69
N ASP A 226 -12.70 26.91 -8.36
CA ASP A 226 -12.41 28.13 -9.12
C ASP A 226 -10.93 28.50 -9.10
N ALA A 227 -10.26 28.38 -7.95
CA ALA A 227 -8.83 28.60 -7.86
C ALA A 227 -8.03 27.61 -8.73
N ILE A 228 -8.41 26.33 -8.75
CA ILE A 228 -7.81 25.31 -9.63
C ILE A 228 -8.02 25.66 -11.10
N ARG A 229 -9.22 26.09 -11.49
CA ARG A 229 -9.51 26.56 -12.87
C ARG A 229 -8.65 27.77 -13.27
N GLN A 230 -8.31 28.63 -12.31
CA GLN A 230 -7.40 29.77 -12.50
C GLN A 230 -5.92 29.36 -12.44
N GLY A 231 -5.61 28.07 -12.31
CA GLY A 231 -4.26 27.52 -12.32
C GLY A 231 -3.55 27.51 -10.96
N ALA A 232 -4.23 27.87 -9.87
CA ALA A 232 -3.63 27.85 -8.53
C ALA A 232 -3.31 26.41 -8.05
N ILE A 233 -2.32 26.29 -7.18
CA ILE A 233 -1.98 25.04 -6.48
C ILE A 233 -2.81 24.98 -5.20
N VAL A 234 -3.68 23.98 -5.07
CA VAL A 234 -4.49 23.78 -3.86
C VAL A 234 -4.00 22.54 -3.11
N ALA A 235 -3.66 22.71 -1.83
CA ALA A 235 -3.43 21.59 -0.91
C ALA A 235 -4.78 21.11 -0.36
N LEU A 236 -5.23 19.92 -0.78
CA LEU A 236 -6.49 19.33 -0.35
C LEU A 236 -6.23 18.28 0.74
N LYS A 237 -6.91 18.37 1.89
CA LYS A 237 -6.88 17.32 2.92
C LYS A 237 -7.75 16.15 2.46
N GLY A 238 -7.09 15.05 2.08
CA GLY A 238 -7.72 13.83 1.59
C GLY A 238 -8.05 12.85 2.72
N LEU A 239 -8.11 11.56 2.38
CA LEU A 239 -8.43 10.50 3.35
C LEU A 239 -7.24 10.14 4.25
N GLY A 240 -6.09 9.87 3.64
CA GLY A 240 -4.86 9.42 4.32
C GLY A 240 -3.78 10.49 4.45
N GLY A 241 -4.02 11.68 3.91
CA GLY A 241 -3.11 12.82 3.97
C GLY A 241 -3.49 13.90 2.98
N PHE A 242 -2.64 14.90 2.79
CA PHE A 242 -2.87 15.99 1.85
C PHE A 242 -2.49 15.64 0.41
N HIS A 243 -3.20 16.17 -0.58
CA HIS A 243 -2.80 16.20 -1.99
C HIS A 243 -2.48 17.62 -2.43
N LEU A 244 -1.48 17.79 -3.28
CA LEU A 244 -1.28 19.02 -4.05
C LEU A 244 -1.98 18.86 -5.40
N ILE A 245 -2.94 19.74 -5.66
CA ILE A 245 -3.85 19.69 -6.81
C ILE A 245 -3.62 20.89 -7.73
N VAL A 246 -3.52 20.62 -9.03
CA VAL A 246 -3.54 21.62 -10.11
C VAL A 246 -4.31 21.09 -11.32
N ASP A 247 -4.79 21.98 -12.19
CA ASP A 247 -5.33 21.60 -13.50
C ASP A 247 -4.25 20.90 -14.34
N ALA A 248 -4.45 19.62 -14.67
CA ALA A 248 -3.46 18.83 -15.41
C ALA A 248 -3.32 19.26 -16.88
N ARG A 249 -4.17 20.16 -17.36
CA ARG A 249 -4.15 20.71 -18.72
C ARG A 249 -3.34 22.00 -18.80
N ASN A 250 -3.03 22.61 -17.65
CA ASN A 250 -2.32 23.88 -17.56
C ASN A 250 -0.82 23.65 -17.31
N GLU A 251 -0.01 23.78 -18.37
CA GLU A 251 1.44 23.58 -18.32
C GLU A 251 2.15 24.52 -17.34
N GLU A 252 1.76 25.80 -17.28
CA GLU A 252 2.38 26.75 -16.35
C GLU A 252 2.11 26.38 -14.89
N ALA A 253 0.89 25.93 -14.57
CA ALA A 253 0.53 25.46 -13.23
C ALA A 253 1.31 24.20 -12.85
N VAL A 254 1.45 23.24 -13.77
CA VAL A 254 2.21 21.99 -13.55
C VAL A 254 3.71 22.29 -13.36
N LEU A 255 4.30 23.14 -14.19
CA LEU A 255 5.71 23.57 -14.05
C LEU A 255 5.95 24.29 -12.72
N ARG A 256 5.04 25.18 -12.32
CA ARG A 256 5.11 25.87 -11.02
C ARG A 256 5.04 24.88 -9.85
N LEU A 257 4.17 23.88 -9.92
CA LEU A 257 4.10 22.81 -8.91
C LEU A 257 5.43 22.05 -8.82
N ARG A 258 6.02 21.67 -9.97
CA ARG A 258 7.31 20.97 -10.01
C ARG A 258 8.44 21.78 -9.41
N GLN A 259 8.52 23.06 -9.76
CA GLN A 259 9.54 23.98 -9.24
C GLN A 259 9.43 24.11 -7.73
N ARG A 260 8.23 24.36 -7.20
CA ARG A 260 8.01 24.56 -5.76
C ARG A 260 8.17 23.27 -4.95
N LYS A 261 7.84 22.10 -5.52
CA LYS A 261 7.99 20.78 -4.88
C LYS A 261 9.41 20.20 -5.01
N HIS A 262 10.30 20.85 -5.77
CA HIS A 262 11.62 20.31 -6.14
C HIS A 262 11.52 18.92 -6.79
N ARG A 263 10.53 18.75 -7.68
CA ARG A 263 10.25 17.48 -8.37
C ARG A 263 10.31 17.70 -9.88
N GLU A 264 11.51 17.72 -10.43
CA GLU A 264 11.75 18.09 -11.83
C GLU A 264 11.09 17.13 -12.83
N GLU A 265 11.47 15.85 -12.84
CA GLU A 265 11.05 14.93 -13.92
C GLU A 265 10.16 13.76 -13.46
N LYS A 266 10.14 13.44 -12.15
CA LYS A 266 9.38 12.29 -11.64
C LYS A 266 7.88 12.45 -11.97
N PRO A 267 7.22 11.45 -12.59
CA PRO A 267 5.82 11.54 -13.00
C PRO A 267 4.88 11.98 -11.88
N LEU A 268 3.90 12.81 -12.23
CA LEU A 268 2.82 13.26 -11.36
C LEU A 268 1.57 12.40 -11.62
N ALA A 269 0.94 11.92 -10.54
CA ALA A 269 -0.28 11.16 -10.65
C ALA A 269 -1.46 12.07 -11.02
N LEU A 270 -2.39 11.53 -11.81
CA LEU A 270 -3.57 12.20 -12.31
C LEU A 270 -4.83 11.59 -11.70
N MET A 271 -5.79 12.45 -11.37
CA MET A 271 -7.15 12.04 -11.07
C MET A 271 -8.06 12.45 -12.22
N PHE A 272 -8.77 11.48 -12.80
CA PHE A 272 -9.72 11.71 -13.88
C PHE A 272 -11.17 11.74 -13.36
N PRO A 273 -12.08 12.48 -14.01
CA PRO A 273 -13.46 12.57 -13.54
C PRO A 273 -14.27 11.29 -13.78
N SER A 274 -13.87 10.46 -14.74
CA SER A 274 -14.59 9.24 -15.14
C SER A 274 -13.68 8.28 -15.89
N LEU A 275 -14.07 7.00 -15.91
CA LEU A 275 -13.39 5.96 -16.70
C LEU A 275 -13.43 6.27 -18.20
N ASP A 276 -14.53 6.82 -18.71
CA ASP A 276 -14.64 7.21 -20.12
C ASP A 276 -13.59 8.27 -20.49
N ALA A 277 -13.34 9.24 -19.60
CA ALA A 277 -12.30 10.23 -19.78
C ALA A 277 -10.89 9.60 -19.77
N VAL A 278 -10.68 8.54 -18.97
CA VAL A 278 -9.42 7.77 -18.99
C VAL A 278 -9.26 7.03 -20.32
N LYS A 279 -10.28 6.28 -20.74
CA LYS A 279 -10.29 5.52 -22.01
C LYS A 279 -10.13 6.41 -23.24
N ALA A 280 -10.45 7.71 -23.15
CA ALA A 280 -10.19 8.66 -24.23
C ALA A 280 -8.69 8.92 -24.45
N VAL A 281 -7.85 8.80 -23.40
CA VAL A 281 -6.43 9.19 -23.41
C VAL A 281 -5.47 8.00 -23.28
N CYS A 282 -5.92 6.92 -22.64
CA CYS A 282 -5.11 5.74 -22.36
C CYS A 282 -5.68 4.48 -23.01
N GLU A 283 -4.79 3.54 -23.29
CA GLU A 283 -5.13 2.14 -23.52
C GLU A 283 -5.43 1.51 -22.15
N VAL A 284 -6.55 0.81 -22.06
CA VAL A 284 -7.04 0.22 -20.81
C VAL A 284 -7.51 -1.18 -21.11
N SER A 285 -6.81 -2.17 -20.58
CA SER A 285 -7.23 -3.58 -20.57
C SER A 285 -8.33 -3.84 -19.54
N ASP A 286 -9.01 -4.98 -19.65
CA ASP A 286 -10.08 -5.37 -18.72
C ASP A 286 -9.60 -5.42 -17.26
N LEU A 287 -8.38 -5.91 -17.02
CA LEU A 287 -7.82 -5.98 -15.67
C LEU A 287 -7.47 -4.59 -15.12
N GLU A 288 -6.93 -3.69 -15.96
CA GLU A 288 -6.66 -2.31 -15.57
C GLU A 288 -7.94 -1.53 -15.25
N GLU A 289 -9.02 -1.76 -16.02
CA GLU A 289 -10.34 -1.20 -15.74
C GLU A 289 -10.89 -1.71 -14.39
N GLN A 290 -10.77 -3.02 -14.12
CA GLN A 290 -11.16 -3.61 -12.85
C GLN A 290 -10.38 -3.00 -11.68
N LEU A 291 -9.07 -2.77 -11.84
CA LEU A 291 -8.24 -2.14 -10.82
C LEU A 291 -8.63 -0.67 -10.59
N LEU A 292 -8.90 0.11 -11.64
CA LEU A 292 -9.35 1.51 -11.51
C LEU A 292 -10.69 1.62 -10.78
N LEU A 293 -11.63 0.72 -11.07
CA LEU A 293 -12.96 0.67 -10.46
C LEU A 293 -12.98 -0.10 -9.13
N SER A 294 -11.83 -0.66 -8.72
CA SER A 294 -11.77 -1.49 -7.53
C SER A 294 -12.06 -0.65 -6.28
N PRO A 295 -12.53 -1.29 -5.19
CA PRO A 295 -12.70 -0.60 -3.93
C PRO A 295 -11.40 0.04 -3.42
N GLU A 296 -10.25 -0.60 -3.67
CA GLU A 296 -8.92 -0.10 -3.34
C GLU A 296 -8.59 1.19 -4.11
N SER A 297 -9.13 1.36 -5.32
CA SER A 297 -8.97 2.53 -6.18
C SER A 297 -7.53 3.06 -6.22
N PRO A 298 -6.53 2.23 -6.58
CA PRO A 298 -5.13 2.62 -6.65
C PRO A 298 -4.86 3.61 -7.80
N ILE A 299 -3.63 4.13 -7.84
CA ILE A 299 -3.06 4.70 -9.06
C ILE A 299 -2.62 3.55 -9.95
N VAL A 300 -3.22 3.42 -11.13
CA VAL A 300 -2.86 2.42 -12.14
C VAL A 300 -1.94 3.07 -13.17
N LEU A 301 -0.81 2.43 -13.48
CA LEU A 301 0.09 2.88 -14.55
C LEU A 301 -0.44 2.41 -15.90
N LEU A 302 -1.04 3.33 -16.66
CA LEU A 302 -1.69 3.05 -17.94
C LEU A 302 -0.87 3.58 -19.11
N ARG A 303 -0.85 2.82 -20.20
CA ARG A 303 -0.22 3.23 -21.44
C ARG A 303 -1.00 4.37 -22.09
N ARG A 304 -0.33 5.46 -22.48
CA ARG A 304 -0.96 6.55 -23.25
C ARG A 304 -1.25 6.08 -24.67
N LYS A 305 -2.40 6.46 -25.21
CA LYS A 305 -2.67 6.33 -26.63
C LYS A 305 -1.69 7.18 -27.42
N SER A 306 -1.31 6.71 -28.60
CA SER A 306 -0.47 7.46 -29.55
C SER A 306 -1.29 7.78 -30.78
N MET A 307 -1.57 9.06 -31.04
CA MET A 307 -2.32 9.47 -32.24
C MET A 307 -1.43 9.65 -33.48
N SER A 308 -0.11 9.82 -33.32
CA SER A 308 0.80 10.11 -34.44
C SER A 308 2.17 9.43 -34.34
N GLY A 309 2.30 8.37 -33.55
CA GLY A 309 3.60 7.73 -33.29
C GLY A 309 4.56 8.59 -32.44
N ARG A 310 4.12 9.75 -31.94
CA ARG A 310 4.87 10.62 -31.03
C ARG A 310 4.16 10.66 -29.68
N LEU A 311 4.93 10.53 -28.60
CA LEU A 311 4.44 10.65 -27.23
C LEU A 311 4.26 12.15 -26.89
N SER A 312 3.11 12.74 -27.22
CA SER A 312 2.79 14.11 -26.79
C SER A 312 1.53 14.14 -25.93
N ASN A 313 1.63 14.67 -24.71
CA ASN A 313 0.47 14.88 -23.82
C ASN A 313 -0.52 15.91 -24.39
N SER A 314 -0.04 16.82 -25.26
CA SER A 314 -0.84 17.87 -25.87
C SER A 314 -2.01 17.35 -26.68
N ASP A 315 -1.86 16.17 -27.28
CA ASP A 315 -2.83 15.59 -28.21
C ASP A 315 -4.14 15.22 -27.51
N PHE A 316 -4.07 15.06 -26.18
CA PHE A 316 -5.20 14.76 -25.30
C PHE A 316 -5.49 15.88 -24.29
N GLY A 317 -4.88 17.05 -24.49
CA GLY A 317 -5.07 18.21 -23.63
C GLY A 317 -4.43 18.08 -22.24
N ILE A 318 -3.48 17.16 -22.04
CA ILE A 318 -2.71 17.05 -20.79
C ILE A 318 -1.39 17.81 -20.95
N ALA A 319 -0.91 18.42 -19.89
CA ALA A 319 0.33 19.17 -19.91
C ALA A 319 1.55 18.23 -20.09
N PRO A 320 2.47 18.48 -21.04
CA PRO A 320 3.69 17.67 -21.24
C PRO A 320 4.47 17.43 -19.95
N SER A 321 4.54 18.44 -19.09
CA SER A 321 5.25 18.32 -17.82
C SER A 321 4.61 17.37 -16.82
N VAL A 322 3.39 16.85 -17.00
CA VAL A 322 2.82 15.88 -16.04
C VAL A 322 3.72 14.65 -15.88
N ALA A 323 4.25 14.13 -16.98
CA ALA A 323 5.11 12.96 -16.98
C ALA A 323 5.96 12.96 -18.26
N PRO A 324 7.06 13.75 -18.25
CA PRO A 324 7.88 14.03 -19.43
C PRO A 324 8.55 12.76 -19.94
N ASN A 325 8.51 12.55 -21.26
CA ASN A 325 9.14 11.41 -21.97
C ASN A 325 8.76 10.02 -21.43
N ASN A 326 7.69 9.92 -20.64
CA ASN A 326 7.20 8.66 -20.10
C ASN A 326 6.00 8.21 -20.94
N PRO A 327 5.95 6.97 -21.44
CA PRO A 327 4.81 6.48 -22.21
C PRO A 327 3.57 6.18 -21.35
N ASN A 328 3.73 6.08 -20.04
CA ASN A 328 2.67 5.72 -19.11
C ASN A 328 2.20 6.94 -18.29
N LEU A 329 0.93 6.95 -17.90
CA LEU A 329 0.36 7.88 -16.92
C LEU A 329 -0.01 7.10 -15.65
N GLY A 330 0.30 7.66 -14.49
CA GLY A 330 -0.28 7.17 -13.24
C GLY A 330 -1.65 7.78 -13.07
N ILE A 331 -2.70 6.98 -13.21
CA ILE A 331 -4.10 7.44 -13.21
C ILE A 331 -4.87 6.81 -12.06
N MET A 332 -5.65 7.61 -11.35
CA MET A 332 -6.65 7.16 -10.38
C MET A 332 -8.01 7.77 -10.68
N LEU A 333 -9.07 7.13 -10.18
CA LEU A 333 -10.42 7.67 -10.16
C LEU A 333 -10.71 8.37 -8.81
N PRO A 334 -11.76 9.20 -8.73
CA PRO A 334 -12.14 9.83 -7.48
C PRO A 334 -12.62 8.74 -6.53
N TYR A 335 -12.09 8.72 -5.30
CA TYR A 335 -12.35 7.62 -4.36
C TYR A 335 -13.05 8.04 -3.07
N THR A 336 -13.08 9.33 -2.72
CA THR A 336 -13.88 9.85 -1.60
C THR A 336 -15.02 10.71 -2.12
N PRO A 337 -16.08 10.96 -1.33
CA PRO A 337 -17.14 11.88 -1.75
C PRO A 337 -16.59 13.29 -2.04
N LEU A 338 -15.61 13.76 -1.26
CA LEU A 338 -14.90 15.02 -1.53
C LEU A 338 -14.29 15.04 -2.93
N HIS A 339 -13.57 13.99 -3.32
CA HIS A 339 -13.00 13.89 -4.67
C HIS A 339 -14.10 13.80 -5.75
N HIS A 340 -15.15 13.02 -5.53
CA HIS A 340 -16.26 12.94 -6.49
C HIS A 340 -16.94 14.30 -6.70
N ILE A 341 -17.22 15.05 -5.63
CA ILE A 341 -17.84 16.37 -5.72
C ILE A 341 -16.89 17.36 -6.43
N LEU A 342 -15.60 17.37 -6.06
CA LEU A 342 -14.62 18.23 -6.71
C LEU A 342 -14.53 17.93 -8.22
N MET A 343 -14.48 16.66 -8.61
CA MET A 343 -14.38 16.26 -10.01
C MET A 343 -15.70 16.47 -10.78
N PHE A 344 -16.84 16.38 -10.11
CA PHE A 344 -18.14 16.77 -10.66
C PHE A 344 -18.19 18.25 -11.02
N GLU A 345 -17.59 19.11 -10.18
CA GLU A 345 -17.45 20.54 -10.43
C GLU A 345 -16.41 20.84 -11.52
N LEU A 346 -15.23 20.24 -11.46
CA LEU A 346 -14.13 20.54 -12.39
C LEU A 346 -14.39 19.99 -13.80
N ARG A 347 -14.82 18.72 -13.92
CA ARG A 347 -15.06 18.02 -15.20
C ARG A 347 -13.84 17.90 -16.13
N PHE A 348 -12.63 17.99 -15.58
CA PHE A 348 -11.37 17.78 -16.31
C PHE A 348 -10.35 17.08 -15.42
N PRO A 349 -9.31 16.42 -15.99
CA PRO A 349 -8.28 15.76 -15.20
C PRO A 349 -7.43 16.76 -14.40
N ILE A 350 -7.09 16.39 -13.18
CA ILE A 350 -6.21 17.17 -12.30
C ILE A 350 -4.96 16.36 -11.95
N VAL A 351 -3.85 17.06 -11.68
CA VAL A 351 -2.76 16.44 -10.94
C VAL A 351 -3.21 16.27 -9.51
N ALA A 352 -2.97 15.11 -8.91
CA ALA A 352 -3.18 14.83 -7.50
C ALA A 352 -1.96 14.07 -6.98
N THR A 353 -0.95 14.80 -6.52
CA THR A 353 0.29 14.24 -5.94
C THR A 353 0.28 14.41 -4.43
N SER A 354 1.04 13.60 -3.71
CA SER A 354 1.18 13.68 -2.25
C SER A 354 1.58 15.09 -1.77
N GLY A 355 0.98 15.56 -0.68
CA GLY A 355 1.22 16.86 -0.06
C GLY A 355 2.39 16.79 0.91
N ASN A 356 3.60 16.81 0.37
CA ASN A 356 4.88 16.80 1.07
C ASN A 356 5.98 17.42 0.20
N LEU A 357 7.06 17.87 0.83
CA LEU A 357 8.34 18.05 0.16
C LEU A 357 8.89 16.68 -0.28
N SER A 358 9.73 16.64 -1.32
CA SER A 358 10.31 15.38 -1.80
C SER A 358 10.90 14.57 -0.65
N ASP A 359 10.63 13.26 -0.64
CA ASP A 359 11.21 12.28 0.29
C ASP A 359 10.81 12.44 1.77
N GLU A 360 9.86 13.33 2.06
CA GLU A 360 9.17 13.41 3.35
C GLU A 360 7.83 12.64 3.34
N PRO A 361 7.32 12.20 4.51
CA PRO A 361 5.98 11.62 4.61
C PRO A 361 4.89 12.67 4.31
N ILE A 362 3.76 12.21 3.78
CA ILE A 362 2.58 13.04 3.50
C ILE A 362 2.08 13.76 4.76
N CYS A 363 1.75 15.05 4.66
CA CYS A 363 1.12 15.78 5.77
C CYS A 363 -0.26 15.18 6.10
N THR A 364 -0.62 15.18 7.38
CA THR A 364 -1.94 14.72 7.87
C THR A 364 -2.68 15.78 8.69
N ASP A 365 -1.92 16.67 9.33
CA ASP A 365 -2.41 17.78 10.15
C ASP A 365 -2.42 19.09 9.35
N GLU A 366 -3.43 19.92 9.59
CA GLU A 366 -3.67 21.17 8.88
C GLU A 366 -2.59 22.21 9.12
N TYR A 367 -2.09 22.31 10.35
CA TYR A 367 -1.07 23.29 10.72
C TYR A 367 0.32 22.83 10.26
N ASP A 368 0.62 21.54 10.37
CA ASP A 368 1.82 20.93 9.73
C ASP A 368 1.82 21.16 8.22
N ALA A 369 0.65 21.00 7.57
CA ALA A 369 0.51 21.26 6.13
C ALA A 369 0.75 22.73 5.78
N LEU A 370 0.24 23.69 6.57
CA LEU A 370 0.51 25.11 6.37
C LEU A 370 2.02 25.42 6.47
N GLU A 371 2.70 24.88 7.47
CA GLU A 371 4.12 25.10 7.69
C GLU A 371 4.97 24.52 6.54
N ARG A 372 4.73 23.26 6.17
CA ARG A 372 5.55 22.54 5.19
C ARG A 372 5.17 22.85 3.75
N LEU A 373 3.90 23.06 3.46
CA LEU A 373 3.39 23.26 2.10
C LEU A 373 3.07 24.73 1.79
N GLY A 374 3.17 25.66 2.73
CA GLY A 374 2.85 27.09 2.51
C GLY A 374 3.71 27.78 1.45
N LYS A 375 4.89 27.23 1.14
CA LYS A 375 5.74 27.68 0.01
C LYS A 375 5.37 27.02 -1.33
N ILE A 376 4.50 26.02 -1.31
CA ILE A 376 4.11 25.21 -2.47
C ILE A 376 2.69 25.55 -2.90
N ALA A 377 1.73 25.38 -1.99
CA ALA A 377 0.31 25.61 -2.26
C ALA A 377 -0.06 27.08 -2.10
N ASP A 378 -0.94 27.56 -2.97
CA ASP A 378 -1.51 28.91 -2.89
C ASP A 378 -2.69 28.96 -1.89
N LEU A 379 -3.44 27.85 -1.77
CA LEU A 379 -4.60 27.69 -0.89
C LEU A 379 -4.68 26.28 -0.28
N PHE A 380 -5.42 26.15 0.82
CA PHE A 380 -5.58 24.90 1.55
C PHE A 380 -7.05 24.55 1.73
N LEU A 381 -7.54 23.50 1.07
CA LEU A 381 -8.88 22.96 1.29
C LEU A 381 -8.80 21.88 2.37
N VAL A 382 -9.15 22.23 3.60
CA VAL A 382 -9.01 21.37 4.78
C VAL A 382 -10.36 20.91 5.33
N HIS A 383 -10.31 20.00 6.31
CA HIS A 383 -11.49 19.58 7.07
C HIS A 383 -11.16 19.20 8.50
N ASN A 384 -12.11 19.42 9.41
CA ASN A 384 -11.94 19.19 10.84
C ASN A 384 -11.99 17.71 11.28
N ARG A 385 -12.07 16.73 10.37
CA ARG A 385 -11.84 15.31 10.73
C ARG A 385 -10.33 15.02 10.82
N PRO A 386 -9.78 14.65 11.99
CA PRO A 386 -8.39 14.25 12.09
C PRO A 386 -8.10 12.99 11.28
N ILE A 387 -6.89 12.92 10.72
CA ILE A 387 -6.33 11.72 10.10
C ILE A 387 -5.39 11.12 11.14
N ALA A 388 -5.75 9.98 11.73
CA ALA A 388 -4.99 9.39 12.82
C ALA A 388 -3.60 8.95 12.34
N ARG A 389 -3.53 8.49 11.09
CA ARG A 389 -2.32 7.92 10.52
C ARG A 389 -2.24 8.20 9.04
N HIS A 390 -1.03 8.47 8.57
CA HIS A 390 -0.78 8.74 7.16
C HIS A 390 -0.93 7.47 6.33
N VAL A 391 -1.52 7.61 5.15
CA VAL A 391 -1.66 6.52 4.17
C VAL A 391 -1.56 7.12 2.76
N ASP A 392 -0.45 6.85 2.07
CA ASP A 392 -0.27 7.22 0.66
C ASP A 392 -1.24 6.47 -0.27
N ASP A 393 -1.41 6.99 -1.49
CA ASP A 393 -2.08 6.25 -2.55
C ASP A 393 -1.21 5.07 -3.02
N SER A 394 -1.82 3.89 -3.11
CA SER A 394 -1.18 2.71 -3.69
C SER A 394 -0.94 2.89 -5.19
N ILE A 395 0.12 2.25 -5.71
CA ILE A 395 0.46 2.28 -7.14
C ILE A 395 0.56 0.85 -7.63
N VAL A 396 -0.12 0.55 -8.73
CA VAL A 396 -0.14 -0.77 -9.36
C VAL A 396 0.12 -0.67 -10.86
N ARG A 397 0.66 -1.74 -11.44
CA ARG A 397 0.83 -1.91 -12.89
C ARG A 397 0.39 -3.33 -13.25
N VAL A 398 -0.17 -3.51 -14.44
CA VAL A 398 -0.40 -4.86 -14.97
C VAL A 398 0.82 -5.32 -15.75
N VAL A 399 1.36 -6.49 -15.40
CA VAL A 399 2.50 -7.12 -16.06
C VAL A 399 2.15 -8.57 -16.35
N MET A 400 2.29 -8.99 -17.61
CA MET A 400 1.96 -10.36 -18.05
C MET A 400 0.56 -10.84 -17.60
N GLY A 401 -0.43 -9.94 -17.67
CA GLY A 401 -1.82 -10.23 -17.30
C GLY A 401 -2.08 -10.38 -15.79
N ARG A 402 -1.13 -9.97 -14.93
CA ARG A 402 -1.28 -9.98 -13.47
C ARG A 402 -1.06 -8.59 -12.88
N GLU A 403 -1.71 -8.33 -11.76
CA GLU A 403 -1.48 -7.14 -10.94
C GLU A 403 -0.09 -7.23 -10.29
N LEU A 404 0.70 -6.16 -10.43
CA LEU A 404 1.95 -5.95 -9.71
C LEU A 404 1.82 -4.67 -8.86
N VAL A 405 1.86 -4.83 -7.53
CA VAL A 405 1.81 -3.72 -6.60
C VAL A 405 3.20 -3.10 -6.45
N LEU A 406 3.38 -1.87 -6.95
CA LEU A 406 4.63 -1.12 -6.85
C LEU A 406 4.73 -0.34 -5.53
N ARG A 407 3.58 0.09 -5.00
CA ARG A 407 3.46 0.74 -3.70
C ARG A 407 2.21 0.23 -3.01
N ARG A 408 2.38 -0.44 -1.88
CA ARG A 408 1.31 -0.97 -1.04
C ARG A 408 0.97 0.02 0.08
N ALA A 409 -0.16 0.71 -0.04
CA ALA A 409 -0.62 1.69 0.94
C ALA A 409 -2.17 1.69 1.01
N ARG A 410 -2.86 2.80 0.64
CA ARG A 410 -4.33 2.92 0.69
C ARG A 410 -5.01 1.80 -0.10
N GLY A 411 -6.07 1.22 0.45
CA GLY A 411 -6.80 0.11 -0.16
C GLY A 411 -6.22 -1.27 0.16
N TYR A 412 -4.93 -1.39 0.47
CA TYR A 412 -4.28 -2.68 0.71
C TYR A 412 -3.81 -2.82 2.17
N ALA A 413 -3.10 -1.83 2.70
CA ALA A 413 -2.64 -1.85 4.09
C ALA A 413 -3.80 -1.56 5.06
N PRO A 414 -3.93 -2.31 6.17
CA PRO A 414 -2.93 -3.18 6.78
C PRO A 414 -3.29 -4.68 6.64
N LEU A 415 -3.96 -5.10 5.56
CA LEU A 415 -4.38 -6.51 5.42
C LEU A 415 -3.19 -7.45 5.60
N PRO A 416 -3.32 -8.55 6.36
CA PRO A 416 -2.20 -9.46 6.55
C PRO A 416 -1.95 -10.31 5.31
N LEU A 417 -0.71 -10.80 5.19
CA LEU A 417 -0.41 -11.98 4.39
C LEU A 417 -0.55 -13.23 5.28
N PRO A 418 -1.35 -14.24 4.88
CA PRO A 418 -1.42 -15.50 5.59
C PRO A 418 -0.17 -16.34 5.31
N LEU A 419 0.41 -16.93 6.35
CA LEU A 419 1.51 -17.89 6.27
C LEU A 419 1.02 -19.35 6.22
N GLY A 420 -0.27 -19.56 5.93
CA GLY A 420 -1.04 -20.77 6.26
C GLY A 420 -0.64 -22.07 5.55
N ARG A 421 0.31 -22.05 4.61
CA ARG A 421 0.81 -23.26 3.92
C ARG A 421 2.31 -23.45 3.97
N VAL A 422 3.06 -22.40 4.29
CA VAL A 422 4.44 -22.58 4.70
C VAL A 422 4.34 -23.21 6.09
N ASN A 423 4.76 -24.45 6.26
CA ASN A 423 4.95 -25.15 7.55
C ASN A 423 6.03 -24.47 8.40
N ALA A 424 6.14 -23.14 8.32
CA ALA A 424 6.79 -22.29 9.29
C ALA A 424 5.99 -22.42 10.59
N LYS A 425 6.38 -23.39 11.44
CA LYS A 425 6.03 -23.31 12.84
C LYS A 425 6.50 -21.94 13.31
N PRO A 426 5.60 -21.12 13.89
CA PRO A 426 5.99 -19.84 14.43
C PRO A 426 7.13 -20.02 15.43
N TYR A 427 8.06 -19.06 15.51
CA TYR A 427 9.26 -19.12 16.34
C TYR A 427 8.98 -19.82 17.69
N PRO A 428 9.70 -20.92 18.01
CA PRO A 428 9.23 -21.91 18.98
C PRO A 428 9.02 -21.31 20.38
N LYS A 429 8.03 -21.87 21.08
CA LYS A 429 7.69 -21.57 22.47
C LYS A 429 8.08 -22.74 23.36
N GLU A 430 8.45 -22.45 24.60
CA GLU A 430 7.94 -23.24 25.73
C GLU A 430 6.42 -22.95 25.83
N GLY A 431 5.55 -23.92 25.53
CA GLY A 431 4.11 -23.82 25.79
C GLY A 431 3.17 -23.36 24.64
N GLY A 432 3.48 -23.65 23.37
CA GLY A 432 2.44 -23.88 22.33
C GLY A 432 1.76 -22.70 21.59
N SER A 433 2.36 -21.51 21.48
CA SER A 433 1.82 -20.39 20.66
C SER A 433 2.96 -19.52 20.12
N ALA A 434 2.84 -19.08 18.87
CA ALA A 434 3.78 -18.18 18.17
C ALA A 434 4.23 -16.98 18.99
N ARG A 435 5.54 -16.67 18.99
CA ARG A 435 6.01 -15.36 19.43
C ARG A 435 5.95 -14.34 18.28
N PRO A 436 5.32 -13.16 18.45
CA PRO A 436 5.35 -12.08 17.48
C PRO A 436 6.77 -11.63 17.16
N PHE A 437 7.02 -11.25 15.91
CA PHE A 437 8.24 -10.58 15.48
C PHE A 437 7.90 -9.23 14.83
N LEU A 438 8.87 -8.33 14.85
CA LEU A 438 8.86 -7.07 14.12
C LEU A 438 9.91 -7.15 13.00
N ALA A 439 9.53 -6.88 11.76
CA ALA A 439 10.46 -6.68 10.65
C ALA A 439 10.49 -5.19 10.29
N VAL A 440 11.66 -4.56 10.36
CA VAL A 440 11.81 -3.10 10.16
C VAL A 440 12.08 -2.69 8.71
N GLY A 441 12.32 -3.65 7.82
CA GLY A 441 12.51 -3.41 6.39
C GLY A 441 13.80 -2.69 6.01
N ALA A 442 13.89 -2.30 4.73
CA ALA A 442 15.04 -1.62 4.11
C ALA A 442 15.02 -0.09 4.35
N HIS A 443 15.99 0.64 3.81
CA HIS A 443 16.04 2.10 3.94
C HIS A 443 15.15 2.84 2.95
N LEU A 444 15.15 2.40 1.70
CA LEU A 444 14.37 2.99 0.62
C LEU A 444 13.00 2.32 0.51
N LYS A 445 11.99 3.11 0.20
CA LYS A 445 10.58 2.71 0.04
C LYS A 445 10.08 1.84 1.20
N ASN A 446 10.50 2.18 2.42
CA ASN A 446 10.34 1.35 3.60
C ASN A 446 8.87 1.00 3.90
N SER A 447 8.68 -0.21 4.42
CA SER A 447 7.49 -0.67 5.13
C SER A 447 7.92 -1.59 6.26
N VAL A 448 7.17 -1.59 7.36
CA VAL A 448 7.41 -2.49 8.50
C VAL A 448 6.38 -3.60 8.52
N ALA A 449 6.70 -4.72 9.17
CA ALA A 449 5.75 -5.81 9.35
C ALA A 449 5.77 -6.34 10.78
N VAL A 450 4.61 -6.76 11.28
CA VAL A 450 4.47 -7.43 12.58
C VAL A 450 3.73 -8.74 12.39
N SER A 451 4.11 -9.78 13.11
CA SER A 451 3.43 -11.08 13.03
C SER A 451 2.49 -11.33 14.21
N SER A 452 1.37 -11.99 13.94
CA SER A 452 0.45 -12.51 14.95
C SER A 452 -0.04 -13.88 14.52
N GLY A 453 0.40 -14.93 15.22
CA GLY A 453 0.05 -16.31 14.84
C GLY A 453 0.62 -16.68 13.46
N HIS A 454 -0.27 -16.94 12.50
CA HIS A 454 0.06 -17.29 11.11
C HIS A 454 -0.15 -16.11 10.15
N GLU A 455 -0.19 -14.88 10.65
CA GLU A 455 -0.45 -13.68 9.85
C GLU A 455 0.71 -12.70 9.98
N VAL A 456 1.10 -12.10 8.86
CA VAL A 456 2.08 -11.01 8.81
C VAL A 456 1.39 -9.75 8.33
N PHE A 457 1.25 -8.79 9.23
CA PHE A 457 0.66 -7.49 8.96
C PHE A 457 1.72 -6.55 8.46
N ILE A 458 1.67 -6.20 7.18
CA ILE A 458 2.57 -5.24 6.56
C ILE A 458 1.93 -3.86 6.65
N SER A 459 2.69 -2.86 7.08
CA SER A 459 2.26 -1.46 7.18
C SER A 459 1.96 -0.84 5.81
N GLN A 460 1.44 0.38 5.82
CA GLN A 460 1.50 1.23 4.63
C GLN A 460 2.95 1.56 4.27
N HIS A 461 3.16 1.97 3.01
CA HIS A 461 4.39 2.63 2.57
C HIS A 461 4.73 3.83 3.45
N ILE A 462 5.97 3.89 3.92
CA ILE A 462 6.50 4.97 4.77
C ILE A 462 7.34 5.95 3.93
N GLY A 463 8.06 5.42 2.95
CA GLY A 463 8.95 6.20 2.07
C GLY A 463 10.43 5.95 2.38
N ASP A 464 11.29 6.87 1.94
CA ASP A 464 12.73 6.78 2.13
C ASP A 464 13.11 7.37 3.49
N LEU A 465 13.91 6.65 4.28
CA LEU A 465 14.22 7.03 5.67
C LEU A 465 15.31 8.13 5.80
N GLU A 466 15.52 8.95 4.76
CA GLU A 466 16.64 9.91 4.71
C GLU A 466 16.41 11.17 5.55
N THR A 467 15.16 11.48 5.88
CA THR A 467 14.79 12.71 6.63
C THR A 467 14.38 12.41 8.07
N VAL A 468 14.54 13.39 8.96
CA VAL A 468 14.08 13.28 10.36
C VAL A 468 12.57 13.04 10.41
N GLN A 469 11.83 13.68 9.51
CA GLN A 469 10.39 13.55 9.35
C GLN A 469 10.02 12.12 8.96
N ALA A 470 10.69 11.54 7.97
CA ALA A 470 10.47 10.15 7.54
C ALA A 470 10.84 9.16 8.65
N PHE A 471 11.96 9.34 9.34
CA PHE A 471 12.35 8.47 10.44
C PHE A 471 11.40 8.59 11.65
N ASN A 472 10.85 9.77 11.93
CA ASN A 472 9.81 9.94 12.94
C ASN A 472 8.48 9.31 12.52
N ALA A 473 8.11 9.36 11.24
CA ALA A 473 6.97 8.62 10.72
C ALA A 473 7.17 7.11 10.86
N PHE A 474 8.36 6.59 10.50
CA PHE A 474 8.74 5.19 10.70
C PHE A 474 8.54 4.73 12.15
N LYS A 475 9.10 5.46 13.13
CA LYS A 475 8.94 5.13 14.56
C LYS A 475 7.47 5.11 15.00
N ARG A 476 6.68 6.09 14.54
CA ARG A 476 5.23 6.13 14.82
C ARG A 476 4.51 4.92 14.23
N VAL A 477 4.84 4.51 12.99
CA VAL A 477 4.21 3.35 12.35
C VAL A 477 4.55 2.06 13.09
N VAL A 478 5.79 1.88 13.56
CA VAL A 478 6.15 0.73 14.40
C VAL A 478 5.27 0.70 15.65
N GLN A 479 5.19 1.82 16.37
CA GLN A 479 4.36 1.95 17.58
C GLN A 479 2.87 1.70 17.31
N ASP A 480 2.34 2.25 16.22
CA ASP A 480 0.94 2.07 15.82
C ASP A 480 0.63 0.60 15.53
N MET A 481 1.51 -0.11 14.81
CA MET A 481 1.33 -1.52 14.48
C MET A 481 1.39 -2.41 15.73
N GLU A 482 2.29 -2.12 16.66
CA GLU A 482 2.36 -2.81 17.96
C GLU A 482 1.10 -2.56 18.81
N HIS A 483 0.66 -1.30 18.89
CA HIS A 483 -0.48 -0.91 19.73
C HIS A 483 -1.83 -1.40 19.17
N LEU A 484 -2.05 -1.26 17.86
CA LEU A 484 -3.31 -1.67 17.21
C LEU A 484 -3.58 -3.16 17.38
N TYR A 485 -2.53 -3.99 17.29
CA TYR A 485 -2.63 -5.44 17.42
C TYR A 485 -2.24 -5.97 18.82
N GLU A 486 -1.94 -5.10 19.78
CA GLU A 486 -1.43 -5.45 21.12
C GLU A 486 -0.29 -6.49 21.07
N LEU A 487 0.61 -6.30 20.11
CA LEU A 487 1.73 -7.20 19.90
C LEU A 487 2.91 -6.75 20.77
N GLN A 488 3.54 -7.73 21.41
CA GLN A 488 4.83 -7.57 22.05
C GLN A 488 5.83 -8.43 21.27
N PRO A 489 6.53 -7.84 20.28
CA PRO A 489 7.56 -8.56 19.54
C PRO A 489 8.60 -9.13 20.49
N SER A 490 8.98 -10.39 20.28
CA SER A 490 10.09 -11.00 21.02
C SER A 490 11.39 -11.07 20.21
N LEU A 491 11.36 -10.52 19.01
CA LEU A 491 12.39 -10.65 17.98
C LEU A 491 12.22 -9.50 16.98
N VAL A 492 13.34 -8.95 16.52
CA VAL A 492 13.37 -7.95 15.44
C VAL A 492 14.18 -8.47 14.27
N ALA A 493 13.66 -8.34 13.05
CA ALA A 493 14.35 -8.63 11.81
C ALA A 493 14.66 -7.32 11.06
N CYS A 494 15.88 -7.19 10.55
CA CYS A 494 16.35 -6.01 9.82
C CYS A 494 17.19 -6.43 8.61
N ASP A 495 17.46 -5.47 7.73
CA ASP A 495 18.42 -5.65 6.63
C ASP A 495 19.83 -5.91 7.19
N ALA A 496 20.65 -6.67 6.46
CA ALA A 496 22.05 -6.88 6.80
C ALA A 496 22.88 -5.59 6.75
N HIS A 497 22.46 -4.57 6.01
CA HIS A 497 23.17 -3.29 5.91
C HIS A 497 23.30 -2.60 7.28
N PRO A 498 24.52 -2.34 7.78
CA PRO A 498 24.73 -1.79 9.13
C PRO A 498 24.29 -0.33 9.25
N ASP A 499 24.49 0.49 8.22
CA ASP A 499 24.21 1.94 8.31
C ASP A 499 22.76 2.34 8.00
N TYR A 500 21.85 1.40 7.73
CA TYR A 500 20.46 1.75 7.55
C TYR A 500 19.85 2.23 8.87
N LEU A 501 19.10 3.33 8.85
CA LEU A 501 18.41 3.82 10.04
C LEU A 501 17.40 2.80 10.58
N SER A 502 16.77 1.99 9.72
CA SER A 502 15.93 0.87 10.16
C SER A 502 16.75 -0.18 10.93
N THR A 503 17.95 -0.53 10.46
CA THR A 503 18.88 -1.44 11.14
C THR A 503 19.36 -0.88 12.48
N GLN A 504 19.80 0.37 12.51
CA GLN A 504 20.22 1.03 13.75
C GLN A 504 19.08 1.11 14.78
N PHE A 505 17.85 1.37 14.32
CA PHE A 505 16.67 1.30 15.17
C PHE A 505 16.46 -0.10 15.75
N ALA A 506 16.58 -1.15 14.92
CA ALA A 506 16.43 -2.53 15.36
C ALA A 506 17.49 -2.96 16.38
N GLU A 507 18.75 -2.53 16.21
CA GLU A 507 19.84 -2.77 17.17
C GLU A 507 19.57 -2.11 18.53
N GLN A 508 19.02 -0.88 18.52
CA GLN A 508 18.70 -0.13 19.73
C GLN A 508 17.40 -0.61 20.41
N HIS A 509 16.63 -1.48 19.76
CA HIS A 509 15.34 -1.97 20.26
C HIS A 509 15.48 -2.90 21.48
N GLY A 510 16.67 -3.49 21.69
CA GLY A 510 16.95 -4.37 22.85
C GLY A 510 16.34 -5.77 22.79
N LEU A 511 15.73 -6.14 21.65
CA LEU A 511 15.23 -7.49 21.38
C LEU A 511 16.29 -8.32 20.63
N PRO A 512 16.21 -9.66 20.66
CA PRO A 512 17.01 -10.50 19.79
C PRO A 512 16.86 -10.06 18.33
N LEU A 513 17.99 -9.95 17.63
CA LEU A 513 18.07 -9.38 16.29
C LEU A 513 18.41 -10.44 15.24
N ILE A 514 17.65 -10.48 14.14
CA ILE A 514 17.99 -11.21 12.92
C ILE A 514 18.33 -10.21 11.84
N ARG A 515 19.49 -10.40 11.22
CA ARG A 515 19.86 -9.72 9.98
C ARG A 515 19.54 -10.63 8.81
N VAL A 516 18.78 -10.13 7.86
CA VAL A 516 18.46 -10.84 6.62
C VAL A 516 19.12 -10.10 5.46
N GLN A 517 19.81 -10.83 4.60
CA GLN A 517 20.43 -10.23 3.44
C GLN A 517 19.36 -9.71 2.46
N HIS A 518 19.57 -8.53 1.88
CA HIS A 518 18.55 -7.82 1.09
C HIS A 518 17.93 -8.63 -0.07
N HIS A 519 18.76 -9.35 -0.81
CA HIS A 519 18.34 -10.11 -1.99
C HIS A 519 17.67 -11.43 -1.61
N GLU A 520 18.15 -12.06 -0.53
CA GLU A 520 17.46 -13.17 0.12
C GLU A 520 16.06 -12.72 0.59
N ALA A 521 15.92 -11.55 1.21
CA ALA A 521 14.63 -11.02 1.62
C ALA A 521 13.67 -10.82 0.43
N HIS A 522 14.15 -10.34 -0.72
CA HIS A 522 13.36 -10.24 -1.96
C HIS A 522 12.83 -11.62 -2.39
N ILE A 523 13.69 -12.64 -2.44
CA ILE A 523 13.30 -13.99 -2.84
C ILE A 523 12.32 -14.60 -1.84
N LEU A 524 12.60 -14.49 -0.54
CA LEU A 524 11.74 -15.00 0.52
C LEU A 524 10.37 -14.32 0.52
N SER A 525 10.27 -13.03 0.19
CA SER A 525 8.98 -12.36 0.08
C SER A 525 8.13 -12.89 -1.08
N CYS A 526 8.75 -13.16 -2.24
CA CYS A 526 8.09 -13.81 -3.38
C CYS A 526 7.65 -15.24 -3.03
N MET A 527 8.49 -16.02 -2.35
CA MET A 527 8.13 -17.36 -1.86
C MET A 527 6.94 -17.30 -0.89
N ALA A 528 6.95 -16.34 0.05
CA ALA A 528 5.87 -16.16 1.03
C ALA A 528 4.54 -15.80 0.36
N GLU A 529 4.53 -14.87 -0.59
CA GLU A 529 3.32 -14.48 -1.33
C GLU A 529 2.74 -15.62 -2.18
N ASN A 530 3.61 -16.47 -2.74
CA ASN A 530 3.22 -17.62 -3.56
C ASN A 530 3.07 -18.93 -2.76
N GLU A 531 3.18 -18.88 -1.43
CA GLU A 531 3.10 -20.04 -0.55
C GLU A 531 4.06 -21.20 -0.95
N LEU A 532 5.27 -20.85 -1.41
CA LEU A 532 6.26 -21.82 -1.89
C LEU A 532 7.15 -22.35 -0.76
N GLU A 533 7.39 -23.67 -0.77
CA GLU A 533 8.32 -24.36 0.12
C GLU A 533 9.45 -25.03 -0.66
N GLY A 534 10.53 -25.39 0.05
CA GLY A 534 11.63 -26.15 -0.50
C GLY A 534 12.67 -25.31 -1.24
N ARG A 535 13.33 -25.94 -2.20
CA ARG A 535 14.49 -25.38 -2.92
C ARG A 535 14.06 -24.63 -4.17
N VAL A 536 14.44 -23.36 -4.26
CA VAL A 536 14.18 -22.49 -5.41
C VAL A 536 15.46 -21.85 -5.94
N LEU A 537 15.49 -21.63 -7.25
CA LEU A 537 16.44 -20.68 -7.86
C LEU A 537 15.77 -19.31 -7.88
N GLY A 538 16.19 -18.42 -7.00
CA GLY A 538 15.73 -17.03 -6.98
C GLY A 538 16.64 -16.12 -7.79
N VAL A 539 16.03 -15.27 -8.61
CA VAL A 539 16.72 -14.21 -9.36
C VAL A 539 16.33 -12.88 -8.73
N SER A 540 17.32 -12.17 -8.20
CA SER A 540 17.11 -10.92 -7.48
C SER A 540 17.91 -9.80 -8.13
N TRP A 541 17.22 -8.98 -8.92
CA TRP A 541 17.79 -7.87 -9.68
C TRP A 541 17.26 -6.54 -9.14
N ASP A 542 18.16 -5.72 -8.61
CA ASP A 542 17.84 -4.43 -8.01
C ASP A 542 18.89 -3.36 -8.33
N GLY A 543 18.74 -2.19 -7.70
CA GLY A 543 19.71 -1.11 -7.79
C GLY A 543 20.91 -1.26 -6.86
N THR A 544 20.68 -1.48 -5.56
CA THR A 544 21.74 -1.55 -4.56
C THR A 544 21.25 -2.34 -3.35
N GLY A 545 21.87 -3.48 -3.09
CA GLY A 545 21.77 -4.15 -1.79
C GLY A 545 23.13 -4.48 -1.20
N TYR A 546 23.18 -4.57 0.13
CA TYR A 546 24.41 -4.86 0.85
C TYR A 546 24.87 -6.31 0.61
N GLY A 547 26.05 -6.45 0.00
CA GLY A 547 26.73 -7.74 -0.15
C GLY A 547 27.51 -8.08 1.11
N LEU A 548 27.40 -9.34 1.56
CA LEU A 548 28.12 -9.81 2.76
C LEU A 548 29.65 -9.92 2.55
N ASP A 549 30.09 -9.80 1.30
CA ASP A 549 31.49 -9.75 0.87
C ASP A 549 32.05 -8.30 0.78
N GLY A 550 31.28 -7.31 1.25
CA GLY A 550 31.67 -5.90 1.19
C GLY A 550 31.50 -5.27 -0.20
N THR A 551 30.81 -5.93 -1.12
CA THR A 551 30.44 -5.39 -2.44
C THR A 551 28.96 -4.98 -2.48
N ILE A 552 28.57 -4.27 -3.53
CA ILE A 552 27.17 -3.89 -3.76
C ILE A 552 26.52 -4.92 -4.69
N TRP A 553 25.57 -5.68 -4.17
CA TRP A 553 24.80 -6.64 -4.96
C TRP A 553 23.64 -5.96 -5.69
N GLY A 554 23.10 -6.64 -6.70
CA GLY A 554 21.90 -6.21 -7.43
C GLY A 554 21.64 -6.98 -8.72
N GLY A 555 22.38 -8.05 -8.98
CA GLY A 555 22.29 -8.86 -10.19
C GLY A 555 22.54 -10.32 -9.87
N GLU A 556 21.82 -10.83 -8.87
CA GLU A 556 22.17 -12.06 -8.16
C GLU A 556 21.27 -13.24 -8.52
N PHE A 557 21.87 -14.43 -8.55
CA PHE A 557 21.18 -15.72 -8.63
C PHE A 557 21.48 -16.47 -7.34
N LEU A 558 20.46 -16.62 -6.50
CA LEU A 558 20.57 -17.30 -5.21
C LEU A 558 19.81 -18.62 -5.28
N LEU A 559 20.47 -19.67 -4.83
CA LEU A 559 19.80 -20.92 -4.53
C LEU A 559 19.33 -20.84 -3.08
N THR A 560 18.03 -20.69 -2.89
CA THR A 560 17.38 -20.53 -1.59
C THR A 560 16.61 -21.80 -1.26
N GLU A 561 16.91 -22.38 -0.10
CA GLU A 561 16.22 -23.53 0.45
C GLU A 561 15.47 -23.10 1.70
N TRP A 562 14.16 -23.30 1.70
CA TRP A 562 13.33 -23.21 2.90
C TRP A 562 13.02 -24.63 3.40
N ASP A 563 13.59 -25.00 4.54
CA ASP A 563 13.31 -26.30 5.17
C ASP A 563 12.28 -26.12 6.28
N SER A 564 11.09 -26.68 6.04
CA SER A 564 10.00 -26.71 7.00
C SER A 564 9.96 -27.99 7.84
N SER A 565 10.90 -28.92 7.65
CA SER A 565 10.92 -30.22 8.33
C SER A 565 11.56 -30.13 9.73
N ASP A 566 10.83 -30.64 10.72
CA ASP A 566 11.28 -30.76 12.11
C ASP A 566 12.50 -31.68 12.20
N ASN A 567 13.66 -31.17 12.64
CA ASN A 567 14.67 -32.01 13.27
C ASN A 567 14.66 -31.72 14.78
N GLU A 568 13.86 -32.48 15.52
CA GLU A 568 13.76 -32.43 17.00
C GLU A 568 15.12 -32.64 17.70
N ASP A 569 16.11 -33.20 17.01
CA ASP A 569 17.46 -33.49 17.55
C ASP A 569 18.43 -32.29 17.62
N ARG A 570 18.00 -31.07 17.28
CA ARG A 570 18.90 -29.90 17.20
C ARG A 570 18.89 -28.98 18.43
N ASP A 571 18.12 -29.28 19.49
CA ASP A 571 17.92 -28.42 20.67
C ASP A 571 18.91 -28.65 21.85
N ALA A 572 20.04 -29.31 21.62
CA ALA A 572 21.01 -29.64 22.68
C ALA A 572 21.98 -28.51 23.11
N GLU A 573 21.77 -27.25 22.74
CA GLU A 573 22.67 -26.14 23.13
C GLU A 573 22.16 -25.31 24.32
N PRO A 574 23.05 -24.91 25.26
CA PRO A 574 22.68 -24.18 26.47
C PRO A 574 22.09 -22.79 26.20
N PRO A 575 21.17 -22.31 27.07
CA PRO A 575 20.30 -21.17 26.83
C PRO A 575 21.00 -19.81 26.65
N GLU A 576 22.27 -19.70 27.02
CA GLU A 576 23.05 -18.45 27.02
C GLU A 576 23.62 -18.09 25.62
N LYS A 577 23.45 -18.97 24.61
CA LYS A 577 23.88 -18.76 23.22
C LYS A 577 22.81 -19.15 22.19
N LYS A 578 21.52 -18.91 22.47
CA LYS A 578 20.46 -19.15 21.47
C LYS A 578 20.55 -18.14 20.31
N VAL A 579 21.43 -18.43 19.35
CA VAL A 579 21.34 -17.88 17.99
C VAL A 579 20.07 -18.45 17.39
N VAL A 580 19.19 -17.57 16.91
CA VAL A 580 18.00 -17.97 16.15
C VAL A 580 18.47 -18.82 14.95
N LYS A 581 18.12 -20.11 14.92
CA LYS A 581 18.42 -20.95 13.76
C LYS A 581 17.60 -20.46 12.56
N VAL A 582 18.30 -20.11 11.49
CA VAL A 582 17.69 -19.62 10.24
C VAL A 582 17.11 -20.82 9.49
N PHE A 583 15.81 -20.77 9.18
CA PHE A 583 15.08 -21.83 8.45
C PHE A 583 15.28 -21.74 6.93
N SER A 584 15.87 -20.64 6.45
CA SER A 584 16.37 -20.50 5.09
C SER A 584 17.89 -20.71 5.05
N THR A 585 18.36 -21.38 4.00
CA THR A 585 19.75 -21.25 3.58
C THR A 585 19.76 -20.69 2.17
N SER A 586 20.45 -19.57 1.97
CA SER A 586 20.61 -18.95 0.67
C SER A 586 22.08 -18.97 0.29
N SER A 587 22.39 -19.54 -0.88
CA SER A 587 23.75 -19.57 -1.42
C SER A 587 23.79 -18.83 -2.76
N ARG A 588 24.74 -17.91 -2.90
CA ARG A 588 24.98 -17.18 -4.15
C ARG A 588 25.64 -18.11 -5.15
N ILE A 589 24.92 -18.51 -6.20
CA ILE A 589 25.42 -19.48 -7.20
C ILE A 589 25.93 -18.82 -8.48
N ALA A 590 25.40 -17.64 -8.82
CA ALA A 590 25.87 -16.83 -9.92
C ALA A 590 25.52 -15.35 -9.68
N HIS A 591 26.22 -14.46 -10.39
CA HIS A 591 25.96 -13.04 -10.38
C HIS A 591 26.46 -12.39 -11.66
N LEU A 592 25.99 -11.18 -11.96
CA LEU A 592 26.54 -10.37 -13.04
C LEU A 592 28.02 -10.09 -12.80
N ARG A 593 28.81 -10.05 -13.88
CA ARG A 593 30.24 -9.72 -13.80
C ARG A 593 30.42 -8.38 -13.07
N PRO A 594 31.18 -8.32 -11.97
CA PRO A 594 31.29 -7.09 -11.20
C PRO A 594 32.04 -5.99 -11.95
N PHE A 595 31.67 -4.74 -11.68
CA PHE A 595 32.33 -3.54 -12.19
C PHE A 595 32.39 -2.46 -11.11
N MET A 596 33.20 -1.41 -11.32
CA MET A 596 33.40 -0.35 -10.32
C MET A 596 32.43 0.83 -10.54
N LEU A 597 32.00 1.48 -9.45
CA LEU A 597 31.20 2.70 -9.46
C LEU A 597 32.05 3.92 -9.06
N PRO A 598 32.73 4.60 -10.00
CA PRO A 598 33.64 5.68 -9.66
C PRO A 598 32.89 6.89 -9.10
N GLY A 599 33.08 7.14 -7.80
CA GLY A 599 32.41 8.19 -7.04
C GLY A 599 31.28 7.69 -6.13
N GLY A 600 31.10 6.38 -6.00
CA GLY A 600 30.08 5.79 -5.12
C GLY A 600 28.68 6.29 -5.48
N GLU A 601 27.99 6.95 -4.55
CA GLU A 601 26.66 7.52 -4.74
C GLU A 601 26.57 8.50 -5.92
N ARG A 602 27.65 9.19 -6.27
CA ARG A 602 27.64 10.07 -7.47
C ARG A 602 27.37 9.28 -8.74
N ALA A 603 27.78 8.01 -8.81
CA ALA A 603 27.50 7.16 -9.97
C ALA A 603 26.02 6.76 -10.06
N ILE A 604 25.29 6.78 -8.94
CA ILE A 604 23.83 6.57 -8.93
C ILE A 604 23.14 7.77 -9.60
N LYS A 605 23.55 9.00 -9.25
CA LYS A 605 22.97 10.24 -9.82
C LYS A 605 23.48 10.57 -11.24
N GLU A 606 24.66 10.10 -11.59
CA GLU A 606 25.30 10.34 -12.88
C GLU A 606 25.57 9.00 -13.60
N PRO A 607 24.57 8.37 -14.28
CA PRO A 607 24.74 7.15 -15.06
C PRO A 607 25.98 7.10 -15.98
N ARG A 608 26.42 8.27 -16.48
CA ARG A 608 27.68 8.41 -17.23
C ARG A 608 28.91 7.85 -16.51
N ARG A 609 28.97 7.94 -15.17
CA ARG A 609 30.05 7.39 -14.35
C ARG A 609 29.99 5.87 -14.30
N THR A 610 28.78 5.33 -14.19
CA THR A 610 28.52 3.89 -14.22
C THR A 610 28.91 3.29 -15.56
N ALA A 611 28.60 3.98 -16.67
CA ALA A 611 29.06 3.60 -18.01
C ALA A 611 30.59 3.52 -18.11
N ILE A 612 31.32 4.51 -17.59
CA ILE A 612 32.79 4.46 -17.55
C ILE A 612 33.30 3.30 -16.71
N GLY A 613 32.65 2.98 -15.59
CA GLY A 613 32.95 1.81 -14.76
C GLY A 613 32.82 0.49 -15.52
N VAL A 614 31.71 0.29 -16.23
CA VAL A 614 31.46 -0.89 -17.07
C VAL A 614 32.45 -0.97 -18.22
N LEU A 615 32.67 0.14 -18.94
CA LEU A 615 33.61 0.18 -20.07
C LEU A 615 35.06 -0.09 -19.63
N TYR A 616 35.45 0.37 -18.43
CA TYR A 616 36.78 0.11 -17.88
C TYR A 616 36.96 -1.36 -17.50
N GLU A 617 35.92 -2.04 -17.01
CA GLU A 617 35.98 -3.49 -16.76
C GLU A 617 36.21 -4.30 -18.04
N VAL A 618 35.72 -3.81 -19.19
CA VAL A 618 35.89 -4.48 -20.50
C VAL A 618 37.22 -4.11 -21.17
N PHE A 619 37.59 -2.83 -21.17
CA PHE A 619 38.71 -2.30 -21.96
C PHE A 619 39.94 -1.88 -21.13
N SER A 620 39.84 -1.87 -19.79
CA SER A 620 40.92 -1.45 -18.89
C SER A 620 41.50 -0.06 -19.27
N ASP A 621 42.83 0.11 -19.16
CA ASP A 621 43.53 1.36 -19.49
C ASP A 621 43.35 1.81 -20.95
N GLU A 622 43.04 0.88 -21.89
CA GLU A 622 42.84 1.22 -23.30
C GLU A 622 41.65 2.16 -23.52
N LEU A 623 40.66 2.13 -22.63
CA LEU A 623 39.52 3.06 -22.66
C LEU A 623 39.96 4.52 -22.76
N PHE A 624 41.03 4.88 -22.03
CA PHE A 624 41.51 6.26 -21.94
C PHE A 624 42.61 6.62 -22.95
N HIS A 625 43.11 5.64 -23.72
CA HIS A 625 44.12 5.89 -24.77
C HIS A 625 43.49 6.58 -25.99
N SER A 626 42.20 6.38 -26.21
CA SER A 626 41.44 6.86 -27.37
C SER A 626 40.83 8.27 -27.19
N LYS A 627 41.55 9.22 -26.55
CA LYS A 627 41.06 10.61 -26.37
C LYS A 627 40.76 11.34 -27.70
N ARG A 628 41.13 10.77 -28.85
CA ARG A 628 40.82 11.23 -30.21
C ARG A 628 40.60 10.02 -31.13
N VAL A 629 39.38 9.76 -31.58
CA VAL A 629 39.12 8.79 -32.67
C VAL A 629 38.06 9.31 -33.63
N SER A 630 38.31 9.09 -34.92
CA SER A 630 37.56 9.54 -36.10
C SER A 630 36.69 8.46 -36.76
N ASP A 631 36.67 7.24 -36.22
CA ASP A 631 35.96 6.09 -36.80
C ASP A 631 34.61 5.78 -36.12
N ALA A 632 33.65 5.33 -36.93
CA ALA A 632 32.29 5.05 -36.50
C ALA A 632 32.15 3.88 -35.50
N SER A 633 33.09 2.93 -35.51
CA SER A 633 33.11 1.80 -34.56
C SER A 633 33.48 2.19 -33.14
N ASP A 634 34.15 3.33 -32.92
CA ASP A 634 34.51 3.82 -31.60
C ASP A 634 33.45 4.77 -30.99
N ILE A 635 32.37 5.07 -31.72
CA ILE A 635 31.32 6.00 -31.26
C ILE A 635 30.72 5.57 -29.91
N ALA A 636 30.48 4.26 -29.71
CA ALA A 636 29.94 3.74 -28.44
C ALA A 636 30.90 3.93 -27.25
N ARG A 637 32.22 3.90 -27.48
CA ARG A 637 33.24 4.21 -26.46
C ARG A 637 33.32 5.71 -26.21
N VAL A 638 33.16 6.50 -27.27
CA VAL A 638 33.33 7.96 -27.27
C VAL A 638 32.14 8.70 -26.68
N LEU A 639 30.91 8.21 -26.82
CA LEU A 639 29.69 8.86 -26.33
C LEU A 639 29.74 9.13 -24.81
N PRO A 640 29.97 8.14 -23.94
CA PRO A 640 30.15 8.38 -22.50
C PRO A 640 31.34 9.28 -22.19
N LEU A 641 32.46 9.14 -22.91
CA LEU A 641 33.66 9.95 -22.70
C LEU A 641 33.43 11.44 -23.05
N ARG A 642 32.58 11.73 -24.04
CA ARG A 642 32.20 13.11 -24.42
C ARG A 642 31.33 13.80 -23.37
N ALA A 643 30.67 13.05 -22.49
CA ALA A 643 29.87 13.60 -21.41
C ALA A 643 30.73 14.16 -20.25
N PHE A 644 32.06 14.01 -20.32
CA PHE A 644 33.00 14.50 -19.32
C PHE A 644 33.99 15.50 -19.92
N SER A 645 34.45 16.43 -19.10
CA SER A 645 35.65 17.22 -19.40
C SER A 645 36.92 16.35 -19.36
N THR A 646 37.98 16.79 -20.03
CA THR A 646 39.28 16.09 -20.01
C THR A 646 39.83 15.93 -18.59
N HIS A 647 39.62 16.92 -17.73
CA HIS A 647 40.05 16.89 -16.34
C HIS A 647 39.28 15.83 -15.52
N GLU A 648 37.96 15.74 -15.69
CA GLU A 648 37.16 14.71 -15.04
C GLU A 648 37.59 13.30 -15.46
N LEU A 649 37.91 13.09 -16.75
CA LEU A 649 38.39 11.82 -17.24
C LEU A 649 39.73 11.42 -16.61
N ASP A 650 40.67 12.36 -16.43
CA ASP A 650 41.95 12.09 -15.77
C ASP A 650 41.74 11.66 -14.30
N VAL A 651 40.82 12.33 -13.59
CA VAL A 651 40.44 11.96 -12.22
C VAL A 651 39.79 10.59 -12.18
N LEU A 652 38.83 10.31 -13.06
CA LEU A 652 38.13 9.01 -13.13
C LEU A 652 39.09 7.86 -13.46
N GLN A 653 40.04 8.07 -14.37
CA GLN A 653 41.08 7.09 -14.68
C GLN A 653 41.90 6.75 -13.43
N ILE A 654 42.32 7.77 -12.65
CA ILE A 654 43.06 7.56 -11.40
C ILE A 654 42.20 6.80 -10.38
N MET A 655 40.92 7.19 -10.23
CA MET A 655 39.98 6.53 -9.31
C MET A 655 39.84 5.04 -9.63
N LEU A 656 39.63 4.69 -10.89
CA LEU A 656 39.46 3.29 -11.32
C LEU A 656 40.76 2.50 -11.19
N LYS A 657 41.88 3.06 -11.67
CA LYS A 657 43.19 2.39 -11.63
C LYS A 657 43.68 2.12 -10.20
N LYS A 658 43.45 3.07 -9.29
CA LYS A 658 43.83 2.96 -7.88
C LYS A 658 42.71 2.41 -6.98
N LYS A 659 41.53 2.10 -7.53
CA LYS A 659 40.33 1.68 -6.79
C LYS A 659 39.94 2.65 -5.66
N LEU A 660 40.09 3.95 -5.89
CA LEU A 660 39.79 5.00 -4.92
C LEU A 660 38.35 5.49 -5.08
N ASN A 661 37.55 5.43 -4.01
CA ASN A 661 36.13 5.81 -4.03
C ASN A 661 35.36 5.17 -5.19
N ALA A 662 35.69 3.91 -5.49
CA ALA A 662 35.15 3.15 -6.61
C ALA A 662 34.66 1.78 -6.12
N PRO A 663 33.59 1.73 -5.29
CA PRO A 663 33.06 0.47 -4.80
C PRO A 663 32.68 -0.46 -5.96
N VAL A 664 32.85 -1.76 -5.73
CA VAL A 664 32.54 -2.80 -6.71
C VAL A 664 31.08 -3.19 -6.59
N THR A 665 30.41 -3.36 -7.73
CA THR A 665 29.00 -3.77 -7.80
C THR A 665 28.76 -4.85 -8.84
N SER A 666 27.75 -5.68 -8.59
CA SER A 666 27.14 -6.60 -9.57
C SER A 666 25.71 -6.19 -9.92
N SER A 667 25.33 -4.93 -9.68
CA SER A 667 23.94 -4.47 -9.84
C SER A 667 23.44 -4.47 -11.29
N ALA A 668 22.29 -5.12 -11.49
CA ALA A 668 21.53 -5.03 -12.74
C ALA A 668 21.00 -3.61 -12.97
N GLY A 669 20.45 -2.94 -11.95
CA GLY A 669 19.98 -1.56 -12.08
C GLY A 669 21.10 -0.61 -12.54
N ARG A 670 22.31 -0.75 -11.99
CA ARG A 670 23.49 0.01 -12.43
C ARG A 670 23.92 -0.35 -13.86
N LEU A 671 23.80 -1.62 -14.26
CA LEU A 671 24.05 -2.02 -15.64
C LEU A 671 23.06 -1.35 -16.62
N PHE A 672 21.76 -1.28 -16.28
CA PHE A 672 20.76 -0.55 -17.06
C PHE A 672 21.09 0.95 -17.15
N ASP A 673 21.49 1.58 -16.04
CA ASP A 673 21.94 2.98 -16.03
C ASP A 673 23.15 3.19 -16.96
N ALA A 674 24.14 2.28 -16.91
CA ALA A 674 25.30 2.33 -17.80
C ALA A 674 24.90 2.23 -19.28
N VAL A 675 24.04 1.26 -19.63
CA VAL A 675 23.58 1.10 -21.02
C VAL A 675 22.84 2.34 -21.49
N ALA A 676 21.92 2.88 -20.69
CA ALA A 676 21.20 4.11 -20.99
C ALA A 676 22.14 5.31 -21.27
N ALA A 677 23.23 5.43 -20.51
CA ALA A 677 24.25 6.44 -20.75
C ALA A 677 25.09 6.16 -22.00
N ILE A 678 25.46 4.90 -22.27
CA ILE A 678 26.23 4.49 -23.46
C ILE A 678 25.47 4.83 -24.75
N VAL A 679 24.17 4.54 -24.79
CA VAL A 679 23.32 4.85 -25.95
C VAL A 679 22.91 6.33 -26.03
N GLY A 680 23.35 7.16 -25.07
CA GLY A 680 23.12 8.61 -25.08
C GLY A 680 21.73 9.04 -24.58
N LEU A 681 20.95 8.16 -23.95
CA LEU A 681 19.61 8.50 -23.44
C LEU A 681 19.67 9.40 -22.20
N ARG A 682 20.51 9.02 -21.21
CA ARG A 682 20.54 9.71 -19.92
C ARG A 682 21.93 9.69 -19.30
N GLN A 683 22.49 10.88 -19.06
CA GLN A 683 23.82 11.02 -18.42
C GLN A 683 23.72 11.36 -16.92
N GLU A 684 22.64 12.05 -16.52
CA GLU A 684 22.34 12.46 -15.14
C GLU A 684 20.85 12.26 -14.86
N ILE A 685 20.50 11.68 -13.71
CA ILE A 685 19.11 11.40 -13.31
C ILE A 685 18.61 12.43 -12.29
N LYS A 686 17.29 12.62 -12.28
CA LYS A 686 16.55 13.48 -11.34
C LYS A 686 15.76 12.69 -10.31
N TYR A 687 15.58 11.39 -10.52
CA TYR A 687 14.98 10.48 -9.57
C TYR A 687 15.49 9.06 -9.79
N GLU A 688 15.44 8.24 -8.74
CA GLU A 688 15.90 6.86 -8.77
C GLU A 688 15.22 6.03 -9.88
N GLY A 689 16.04 5.28 -10.63
CA GLY A 689 15.58 4.40 -11.71
C GLY A 689 15.22 5.10 -13.03
N GLN A 690 15.38 6.43 -13.12
CA GLN A 690 15.00 7.18 -14.32
C GLN A 690 15.66 6.67 -15.60
N ALA A 691 16.98 6.46 -15.60
CA ALA A 691 17.70 6.03 -16.80
C ALA A 691 17.29 4.62 -17.24
N ALA A 692 17.13 3.69 -16.30
CA ALA A 692 16.60 2.36 -16.56
C ALA A 692 15.18 2.38 -17.15
N MET A 693 14.29 3.23 -16.60
CA MET A 693 12.93 3.41 -17.11
C MET A 693 12.94 3.99 -18.53
N GLU A 694 13.75 5.01 -18.79
CA GLU A 694 13.86 5.61 -20.14
C GLU A 694 14.40 4.62 -21.16
N LEU A 695 15.32 3.74 -20.75
CA LEU A 695 15.80 2.64 -21.58
C LEU A 695 14.69 1.62 -21.89
N GLU A 696 13.87 1.24 -20.89
CA GLU A 696 12.66 0.41 -21.11
C GLU A 696 11.73 1.09 -22.12
N PHE A 697 11.50 2.39 -21.99
CA PHE A 697 10.60 3.13 -22.88
C PHE A 697 11.13 3.24 -24.31
N ALA A 698 12.44 3.33 -24.48
CA ALA A 698 13.07 3.39 -25.81
C ALA A 698 12.99 2.06 -26.58
N LEU A 699 12.81 0.94 -25.87
CA LEU A 699 12.63 -0.40 -26.46
C LEU A 699 11.18 -0.71 -26.85
N ASP A 700 10.26 0.21 -26.59
CA ASP A 700 8.84 0.00 -26.84
C ASP A 700 8.53 -0.27 -28.32
N GLY A 701 7.73 -1.31 -28.57
CA GLY A 701 7.41 -1.79 -29.92
C GLY A 701 8.49 -2.68 -30.56
N VAL A 702 9.61 -2.93 -29.87
CA VAL A 702 10.62 -3.91 -30.30
C VAL A 702 10.27 -5.29 -29.73
N SER A 703 9.99 -6.24 -30.62
CA SER A 703 9.88 -7.66 -30.27
C SER A 703 11.12 -8.39 -30.77
N THR A 704 11.71 -9.23 -29.93
CA THR A 704 12.82 -10.11 -30.32
C THR A 704 12.52 -11.54 -29.91
N GLU A 705 12.85 -12.48 -30.79
CA GLU A 705 12.86 -13.92 -30.48
C GLU A 705 14.22 -14.37 -29.93
N GLU A 706 15.22 -13.47 -29.92
CA GLU A 706 16.53 -13.75 -29.36
C GLU A 706 16.43 -13.82 -27.83
N THR A 707 16.53 -15.03 -27.30
CA THR A 707 16.71 -15.30 -25.87
C THR A 707 18.19 -15.48 -25.57
N TYR A 708 18.69 -14.78 -24.54
CA TYR A 708 20.05 -14.95 -24.03
C TYR A 708 20.20 -16.22 -23.19
#